data_AF-A0A2T0K5S3-F1
#
_entry.id   AF-A0A2T0K5S3-F1
#
_cell.length_a   1.000
_cell.length_b   1.000
_cell.length_c   1.000
_cell.angle_alpha   90.00
_cell.angle_beta   90.00
_cell.angle_gamma   90.00
#
_symmetry.space_group_name_H-M   'P 1'
#
loop_
_entity.id
_entity.type
_entity.pdbx_description
1 polymer ?
#
loop_
_entity_poly.entity_id
_entity_poly.type
_entity_poly.pdbx_seq_one_letter_code
_entity_poly.pdbx_strand_id
1 'polypeptide(L)'
;MVSRFLLLGPVQVMDCDGIAPRHRAVLAYLLLHAGRVIPMERLIDAMWGYEQPDTARSQIHAAITALRRAGVRDVLQTRPGGYLADARTDVHEFDDLVAAGRLREALDLWRGEALADVHAHYATGARALLDDRRLAAVEQLMEQALAAGEHAKVLDELAAHVAAHPLRERLAGQLVLALHRSGRQADALAAARSYRSVLADEQGLDPGPAFIEVERSVLSGAPPGRGRSFLPYDVPDFAGRAEELSRLVADGGSNVITIDGMAGVGKTTLAVHAAHRLAGRFPDGRFFVDLTGQDPAAALETLLRQAEINDIPPTLADRSALWRAELAARRAVVVLDNAADGAQVRPLLPGATESLLLITSRRRLVDLDGARALSMDVLPAGDAAALFGGIVGERAAAEPDAVRDVLELCGRLPLALRLAAARLQHRPRWSVSYLAGRLRLADLATPERSVAAAFTVSYEQLEPAEQRMFRLLGPAPGRDIEPHAAAALADVPVQDAEDLLESLLDAHMLIQREPGRYTMHDLLREHTRTLDGQAGLGGGGRETGGGGETGGGAAVMRLLVHYLHRSRSAVRQLYPDNIGDRPGLPPELTPIVPVAGPDEAIDWLDAERGNIIATVVHGPRVCVGHLAHALRPYLDRQAHHDDAVTLHTVALQRSRANGDPDVAGRALADLAWTHWRRGDYEQAASFAEQALDVTDDEFPRSLAMHTLGDVAWQLRDTGRAETCLKEALDLARVAGDRAREGFVLGDLGMILDRAGRHDEARRHLDLALALHRKDGNPLGEARVLNQVGLLLRHQGRPFEAGDRHRRAAEVYRAMGNRSDLAAAHNGLGEALLASSTQAGPAAEHEMTLRAWHEKGHEQGRGKGREQESEQGHEQEKGKGREQEGEQGHEQQRGRESENGLVGRAAAEHETALNLAVSAGNRPEEARARHGLAGVHLHRAEWEQAAWQAESARLLYTALGVPEAADAQLLELLARAERPPGDPPLRGAGEAEIATIAACCPVRLPDPYVAWLRFCNGSAAGPGGVFGTDTVAETLAFFPGWAEQGRIPVAGDGCGNYYVLDAGSGAVYFIDTTEGDDYSYLAGSDLPHFLRFLLSREAGVRGWPFDRAFVTGADPAILEAGAAELLPWNA
;
A
#
# COMPACT_ATOMS: atom_id res chain seq x y z
N MET A 1 -39.94 -10.82 -39.45
CA MET A 1 -39.45 -10.20 -40.70
C MET A 1 -39.51 -8.70 -40.48
N VAL A 2 -38.36 -8.03 -40.36
CA VAL A 2 -38.32 -6.57 -40.19
C VAL A 2 -38.31 -6.00 -41.60
N SER A 3 -39.41 -5.37 -42.02
CA SER A 3 -39.49 -4.70 -43.32
C SER A 3 -38.38 -3.66 -43.42
N ARG A 4 -37.50 -3.79 -44.43
CA ARG A 4 -36.39 -2.84 -44.66
C ARG A 4 -36.94 -1.64 -45.42
N PHE A 5 -36.65 -0.44 -44.92
CA PHE A 5 -37.06 0.83 -45.52
C PHE A 5 -35.89 1.52 -46.19
N LEU A 6 -36.11 1.91 -47.44
CA LEU A 6 -35.07 2.38 -48.34
C LEU A 6 -35.41 3.79 -48.82
N LEU A 7 -34.61 4.77 -48.40
CA LEU A 7 -34.81 6.21 -48.64
C LEU A 7 -33.65 6.86 -49.43
N LEU A 8 -32.49 6.19 -49.52
CA LEU A 8 -31.31 6.63 -50.29
C LEU A 8 -31.46 6.28 -51.78
N GLY A 9 -32.58 6.70 -52.37
CA GLY A 9 -33.03 6.43 -53.73
C GLY A 9 -34.55 6.65 -53.83
N PRO A 10 -35.23 6.10 -54.85
CA PRO A 10 -36.69 5.98 -54.83
C PRO A 10 -37.16 5.24 -53.56
N VAL A 11 -38.20 5.75 -52.90
CA VAL A 11 -38.68 5.22 -51.61
C VAL A 11 -39.25 3.82 -51.81
N GLN A 12 -38.57 2.83 -51.26
CA GLN A 12 -38.96 1.42 -51.31
C GLN A 12 -39.24 0.88 -49.91
N VAL A 13 -40.32 0.11 -49.80
CA VAL A 13 -40.66 -0.67 -48.61
C VAL A 13 -40.58 -2.12 -49.02
N MET A 14 -39.57 -2.83 -48.52
CA MET A 14 -39.45 -4.26 -48.81
C MET A 14 -40.67 -4.97 -48.22
N ASP A 15 -41.29 -5.85 -49.00
CA ASP A 15 -42.51 -6.63 -48.69
C ASP A 15 -43.87 -5.90 -48.86
N CYS A 16 -43.90 -4.68 -49.41
CA CYS A 16 -45.15 -3.92 -49.62
C CYS A 16 -45.23 -3.30 -51.03
N ASP A 17 -46.10 -3.82 -51.89
CA ASP A 17 -46.37 -3.25 -53.22
C ASP A 17 -47.63 -2.37 -53.23
N GLY A 18 -47.64 -1.31 -54.05
CA GLY A 18 -48.85 -0.53 -54.35
C GLY A 18 -49.15 0.68 -53.46
N ILE A 19 -48.16 1.19 -52.71
CA ILE A 19 -48.33 2.45 -51.94
C ILE A 19 -48.42 3.64 -52.92
N ALA A 20 -49.56 4.33 -52.92
CA ALA A 20 -49.78 5.54 -53.72
C ALA A 20 -48.70 6.61 -53.43
N PRO A 21 -48.25 7.41 -54.43
CA PRO A 21 -47.14 8.36 -54.27
C PRO A 21 -47.30 9.30 -53.06
N ARG A 22 -48.52 9.78 -52.82
CA ARG A 22 -48.84 10.66 -51.70
C ARG A 22 -48.68 9.99 -50.32
N HIS A 23 -49.03 8.71 -50.22
CA HIS A 23 -48.86 7.96 -48.97
C HIS A 23 -47.38 7.66 -48.72
N ARG A 24 -46.61 7.42 -49.78
CA ARG A 24 -45.16 7.28 -49.73
C ARG A 24 -44.47 8.55 -49.20
N ALA A 25 -44.93 9.74 -49.62
CA ALA A 25 -44.42 11.01 -49.10
C ALA A 25 -44.64 11.17 -47.58
N VAL A 26 -45.84 10.82 -47.08
CA VAL A 26 -46.12 10.86 -45.63
C VAL A 26 -45.24 9.85 -44.88
N LEU A 27 -45.09 8.63 -45.41
CA LEU A 27 -44.24 7.61 -44.81
C LEU A 27 -42.77 8.03 -44.77
N ALA A 28 -42.23 8.54 -45.88
CA ALA A 28 -40.84 8.97 -45.96
C ALA A 28 -40.53 10.10 -44.98
N TYR A 29 -41.42 11.08 -44.80
CA TYR A 29 -41.23 12.15 -43.80
C TYR A 29 -41.14 11.59 -42.38
N LEU A 30 -42.03 10.65 -42.02
CA LEU A 30 -42.03 10.02 -40.70
C LEU A 30 -40.77 9.17 -40.49
N LEU A 31 -40.31 8.44 -41.50
CA LEU A 31 -39.11 7.62 -41.43
C LEU A 31 -37.80 8.44 -41.36
N LEU A 32 -37.75 9.61 -41.99
CA LEU A 32 -36.63 10.56 -41.82
C LEU A 32 -36.55 11.11 -40.39
N HIS A 33 -37.64 11.03 -39.64
CA HIS A 33 -37.73 11.42 -38.23
C HIS A 33 -38.06 10.21 -37.34
N ALA A 34 -37.56 9.03 -37.71
CA ALA A 34 -37.80 7.80 -36.95
C ALA A 34 -37.42 7.99 -35.47
N GLY A 35 -38.22 7.39 -34.58
CA GLY A 35 -38.06 7.55 -33.13
C GLY A 35 -38.61 8.87 -32.55
N ARG A 36 -39.13 9.80 -33.36
CA ARG A 36 -39.75 11.05 -32.88
C ARG A 36 -41.26 11.11 -33.16
N VAL A 37 -42.03 11.61 -32.19
CA VAL A 37 -43.47 11.86 -32.36
C VAL A 37 -43.65 13.15 -33.17
N ILE A 38 -44.24 13.05 -34.35
CA ILE A 38 -44.51 14.16 -35.26
C ILE A 38 -45.97 14.60 -35.14
N PRO A 39 -46.24 15.87 -34.75
CA PRO A 39 -47.59 16.40 -34.68
C PRO A 39 -48.28 16.47 -36.05
N MET A 40 -49.62 16.39 -36.05
CA MET A 40 -50.43 16.48 -37.26
C MET A 40 -50.13 17.75 -38.06
N GLU A 41 -50.10 18.92 -37.41
CA GLU A 41 -49.84 20.21 -38.08
C GLU A 41 -48.47 20.21 -38.77
N ARG A 42 -47.45 19.61 -38.16
CA ARG A 42 -46.10 19.53 -38.74
C ARG A 42 -46.04 18.61 -39.97
N LEU A 43 -46.86 17.56 -40.01
CA LEU A 43 -47.01 16.73 -41.22
C LEU A 43 -47.71 17.52 -42.34
N ILE A 44 -48.69 18.36 -42.01
CA ILE A 44 -49.37 19.22 -42.99
C ILE A 44 -48.38 20.21 -43.58
N ASP A 45 -47.67 20.93 -42.73
CA ASP A 45 -46.65 21.90 -43.15
C ASP A 45 -45.58 21.24 -44.03
N ALA A 46 -45.13 20.04 -43.68
CA ALA A 46 -44.15 19.30 -44.47
C ALA A 46 -44.66 18.89 -45.85
N MET A 47 -45.93 18.49 -45.97
CA MET A 47 -46.48 18.02 -47.25
C MET A 47 -46.77 19.18 -48.21
N TRP A 48 -47.30 20.29 -47.71
CA TRP A 48 -47.88 21.36 -48.54
C TRP A 48 -47.25 22.75 -48.35
N GLY A 49 -46.45 22.99 -47.30
CA GLY A 49 -45.89 24.31 -47.01
C GLY A 49 -46.98 25.35 -46.77
N TYR A 50 -46.90 26.48 -47.48
CA TYR A 50 -47.87 27.58 -47.40
C TYR A 50 -49.16 27.33 -48.21
N GLU A 51 -49.21 26.34 -49.10
CA GLU A 51 -50.36 26.05 -49.99
C GLU A 51 -51.19 24.85 -49.48
N GLN A 52 -51.74 24.98 -48.27
CA GLN A 52 -52.46 23.89 -47.61
C GLN A 52 -53.92 23.78 -48.07
N PRO A 53 -54.40 22.61 -48.52
CA PRO A 53 -55.82 22.41 -48.84
C PRO A 53 -56.66 22.26 -47.55
N ASP A 54 -57.91 22.73 -47.58
CA ASP A 54 -58.86 22.58 -46.44
C ASP A 54 -59.06 21.11 -45.99
N THR A 55 -58.72 20.16 -46.86
CA THR A 55 -58.82 18.71 -46.61
C THR A 55 -57.52 18.07 -46.12
N ALA A 56 -56.45 18.83 -45.83
CA ALA A 56 -55.12 18.33 -45.50
C ALA A 56 -55.11 17.32 -44.34
N ARG A 57 -55.80 17.63 -43.22
CA ARG A 57 -55.95 16.71 -42.07
C ARG A 57 -56.59 15.38 -42.49
N SER A 58 -57.68 15.43 -43.25
CA SER A 58 -58.37 14.22 -43.74
C SER A 58 -57.47 13.40 -44.67
N GLN A 59 -56.65 14.05 -45.48
CA GLN A 59 -55.75 13.40 -46.42
C GLN A 59 -54.58 12.70 -45.70
N ILE A 60 -54.04 13.28 -44.63
CA ILE A 60 -53.04 12.59 -43.78
C ILE A 60 -53.67 11.40 -43.07
N HIS A 61 -54.86 11.54 -42.49
CA HIS A 61 -55.55 10.40 -41.86
C HIS A 61 -55.82 9.26 -42.86
N ALA A 62 -56.21 9.58 -44.09
CA ALA A 62 -56.37 8.62 -45.16
C ALA A 62 -55.03 7.94 -45.52
N ALA A 63 -53.94 8.71 -45.60
CA ALA A 63 -52.60 8.18 -45.84
C ALA A 63 -52.13 7.22 -44.74
N ILE A 64 -52.25 7.59 -43.46
CA ILE A 64 -51.90 6.72 -42.33
C ILE A 64 -52.74 5.44 -42.34
N THR A 65 -54.05 5.55 -42.62
CA THR A 65 -54.94 4.39 -42.70
C THR A 65 -54.55 3.45 -43.85
N ALA A 66 -54.22 4.00 -45.01
CA ALA A 66 -53.77 3.24 -46.17
C ALA A 66 -52.41 2.56 -45.92
N LEU A 67 -51.45 3.25 -45.30
CA LEU A 67 -50.14 2.71 -44.94
C LEU A 67 -50.26 1.54 -43.94
N ARG A 68 -51.17 1.64 -42.96
CA ARG A 68 -51.47 0.55 -42.03
C ARG A 68 -52.07 -0.67 -42.73
N ARG A 69 -52.92 -0.47 -43.74
CA ARG A 69 -53.50 -1.56 -44.54
C ARG A 69 -52.47 -2.19 -45.48
N ALA A 70 -51.50 -1.41 -45.95
CA ALA A 70 -50.44 -1.85 -46.84
C ALA A 70 -49.30 -2.61 -46.12
N GLY A 71 -49.41 -2.90 -44.82
CA GLY A 71 -48.43 -3.70 -44.09
C GLY A 71 -47.51 -2.92 -43.13
N VAL A 72 -47.59 -1.59 -43.08
CA VAL A 72 -46.70 -0.74 -42.25
C VAL A 72 -47.29 -0.48 -40.84
N ARG A 73 -48.20 -1.35 -40.37
CA ARG A 73 -48.95 -1.12 -39.12
C ARG A 73 -48.07 -1.16 -37.88
N ASP A 74 -47.11 -2.08 -37.84
CA ASP A 74 -46.27 -2.31 -36.67
C ASP A 74 -45.19 -1.24 -36.51
N VAL A 75 -44.86 -0.54 -37.60
CA VAL A 75 -43.90 0.57 -37.64
C VAL A 75 -44.56 1.91 -37.33
N LEU A 76 -45.85 2.10 -37.67
CA LEU A 76 -46.56 3.38 -37.53
C LEU A 76 -47.49 3.42 -36.30
N GLN A 77 -46.98 4.01 -35.23
CA GLN A 77 -47.68 4.16 -33.96
C GLN A 77 -48.38 5.52 -33.86
N THR A 78 -49.60 5.54 -33.31
CA THR A 78 -50.25 6.79 -32.89
C THR A 78 -49.93 7.03 -31.43
N ARG A 79 -49.36 8.19 -31.10
CA ARG A 79 -49.01 8.61 -29.74
C ARG A 79 -49.81 9.87 -29.38
N PRO A 80 -49.95 10.21 -28.08
CA PRO A 80 -50.54 11.48 -27.69
C PRO A 80 -49.80 12.63 -28.39
N GLY A 81 -50.53 13.44 -29.16
CA GLY A 81 -49.98 14.58 -29.89
C GLY A 81 -49.50 14.32 -31.32
N GLY A 82 -49.49 13.09 -31.85
CA GLY A 82 -49.04 12.86 -33.23
C GLY A 82 -48.80 11.40 -33.67
N TYR A 83 -47.96 11.23 -34.69
CA TYR A 83 -47.57 9.94 -35.25
C TYR A 83 -46.08 9.69 -35.08
N LEU A 84 -45.71 8.44 -34.81
CA LEU A 84 -44.34 7.98 -34.65
C LEU A 84 -44.09 6.85 -35.65
N ALA A 85 -42.99 6.93 -36.39
CA ALA A 85 -42.44 5.79 -37.11
C ALA A 85 -41.28 5.19 -36.30
N ASP A 86 -41.37 3.90 -36.03
CA ASP A 86 -40.36 3.14 -35.29
C ASP A 86 -39.78 2.06 -36.21
N ALA A 87 -38.83 2.47 -37.05
CA ALA A 87 -38.10 1.58 -37.95
C ALA A 87 -36.74 2.15 -38.30
N ARG A 88 -35.78 1.25 -38.54
CA ARG A 88 -34.46 1.59 -39.06
C ARG A 88 -34.51 1.68 -40.59
N THR A 89 -33.78 2.64 -41.16
CA THR A 89 -33.71 2.88 -42.61
C THR A 89 -32.26 2.78 -43.10
N ASP A 90 -32.07 2.70 -44.42
CA ASP A 90 -30.74 2.81 -45.05
C ASP A 90 -30.02 4.14 -44.76
N VAL A 91 -30.74 5.23 -44.43
CA VAL A 91 -30.14 6.49 -43.94
C VAL A 91 -29.46 6.30 -42.58
N HIS A 92 -30.07 5.55 -41.67
CA HIS A 92 -29.45 5.25 -40.37
C HIS A 92 -28.24 4.34 -40.53
N GLU A 93 -28.35 3.33 -41.41
CA GLU A 93 -27.23 2.44 -41.75
C GLU A 93 -26.07 3.21 -42.39
N PHE A 94 -26.36 4.19 -43.25
CA PHE A 94 -25.37 5.10 -43.81
C PHE A 94 -24.66 5.91 -42.71
N ASP A 95 -25.41 6.54 -41.80
CA ASP A 95 -24.84 7.33 -40.70
C ASP A 95 -23.95 6.44 -39.79
N ASP A 96 -24.36 5.19 -39.51
CA ASP A 96 -23.58 4.24 -38.70
C ASP A 96 -22.28 3.78 -39.41
N LEU A 97 -22.34 3.51 -40.72
CA LEU A 97 -21.17 3.11 -41.50
C LEU A 97 -20.17 4.27 -41.65
N VAL A 98 -20.65 5.51 -41.80
CA VAL A 98 -19.82 6.72 -41.79
C VAL A 98 -19.14 6.89 -40.43
N ALA A 99 -19.88 6.74 -39.33
CA ALA A 99 -19.32 6.82 -37.97
C ALA A 99 -18.27 5.72 -37.70
N ALA A 100 -18.44 4.53 -38.29
CA ALA A 100 -17.47 3.43 -38.21
C ALA A 100 -16.29 3.56 -39.19
N GLY A 101 -16.24 4.62 -40.02
CA GLY A 101 -15.18 4.84 -41.00
C GLY A 101 -15.24 3.91 -42.24
N ARG A 102 -16.33 3.16 -42.42
CA ARG A 102 -16.55 2.24 -43.56
C ARG A 102 -17.20 2.97 -44.74
N LEU A 103 -16.53 4.01 -45.23
CA LEU A 103 -17.12 5.01 -46.13
C LEU A 103 -17.55 4.47 -47.50
N ARG A 104 -16.81 3.53 -48.10
CA ARG A 104 -17.23 2.91 -49.38
C ARG A 104 -18.54 2.16 -49.25
N GLU A 105 -18.67 1.34 -48.21
CA GLU A 105 -19.90 0.58 -47.94
C GLU A 105 -21.08 1.50 -47.63
N ALA A 106 -20.83 2.64 -46.99
CA ALA A 106 -21.86 3.66 -46.78
C ALA A 106 -22.33 4.23 -48.14
N LEU A 107 -21.40 4.62 -49.01
CA LEU A 107 -21.72 5.17 -50.33
C LEU A 107 -22.43 4.16 -51.25
N ASP A 108 -22.14 2.87 -51.13
CA ASP A 108 -22.81 1.79 -51.88
C ASP A 108 -24.31 1.63 -51.55
N LEU A 109 -24.78 2.19 -50.42
CA LEU A 109 -26.22 2.20 -50.06
C LEU A 109 -27.06 3.11 -50.99
N TRP A 110 -26.41 4.05 -51.69
CA TRP A 110 -27.07 5.04 -52.53
C TRP A 110 -27.44 4.46 -53.90
N ARG A 111 -28.72 4.57 -54.27
CA ARG A 111 -29.28 4.03 -55.54
C ARG A 111 -29.74 5.14 -56.50
N GLY A 112 -29.15 6.33 -56.40
CA GLY A 112 -29.54 7.53 -57.13
C GLY A 112 -29.92 8.68 -56.20
N GLU A 113 -30.69 9.65 -56.71
CA GLU A 113 -31.19 10.79 -55.92
C GLU A 113 -32.07 10.28 -54.76
N ALA A 114 -31.77 10.72 -53.53
CA ALA A 114 -32.57 10.37 -52.37
C ALA A 114 -34.03 10.81 -52.57
N LEU A 115 -34.99 10.01 -52.11
CA LEU A 115 -36.42 10.32 -52.20
C LEU A 115 -36.91 10.68 -53.62
N ALA A 116 -36.30 10.16 -54.68
CA ALA A 116 -36.52 10.58 -56.07
C ALA A 116 -38.01 10.63 -56.49
N ASP A 117 -38.82 9.70 -55.98
CA ASP A 117 -40.24 9.51 -56.29
C ASP A 117 -41.20 10.26 -55.32
N VAL A 118 -40.66 11.03 -54.38
CA VAL A 118 -41.45 11.82 -53.42
C VAL A 118 -41.64 13.26 -53.92
N HIS A 119 -42.89 13.63 -54.17
CA HIS A 119 -43.28 14.99 -54.54
C HIS A 119 -44.07 15.64 -53.40
N ALA A 120 -43.37 16.28 -52.47
CA ALA A 120 -43.92 17.00 -51.33
C ALA A 120 -43.04 18.21 -50.98
N HIS A 121 -43.61 19.23 -50.31
CA HIS A 121 -42.90 20.49 -50.02
C HIS A 121 -41.55 20.29 -49.29
N TYR A 122 -41.48 19.36 -48.34
CA TYR A 122 -40.24 19.06 -47.61
C TYR A 122 -39.15 18.35 -48.44
N ALA A 123 -39.53 17.69 -49.54
CA ALA A 123 -38.67 16.72 -50.21
C ALA A 123 -37.40 17.38 -50.74
N THR A 124 -37.50 18.55 -51.37
CA THR A 124 -36.35 19.30 -51.91
C THR A 124 -35.29 19.58 -50.86
N GLY A 125 -35.69 20.07 -49.67
CA GLY A 125 -34.76 20.34 -48.57
C GLY A 125 -34.15 19.07 -47.98
N ALA A 126 -34.94 18.00 -47.85
CA ALA A 126 -34.45 16.72 -47.36
C ALA A 126 -33.43 16.09 -48.33
N ARG A 127 -33.66 16.21 -49.65
CA ARG A 127 -32.72 15.73 -50.68
C ARG A 127 -31.40 16.48 -50.63
N ALA A 128 -31.43 17.81 -50.51
CA ALA A 128 -30.23 18.63 -50.39
C ALA A 128 -29.41 18.27 -49.14
N LEU A 129 -30.07 18.07 -47.99
CA LEU A 129 -29.38 17.68 -46.75
C LEU A 129 -28.75 16.29 -46.86
N LEU A 130 -29.45 15.33 -47.45
CA LEU A 130 -28.93 13.98 -47.63
C LEU A 130 -27.76 13.99 -48.63
N ASP A 131 -27.88 14.72 -49.75
CA ASP A 131 -26.79 14.83 -50.71
C ASP A 131 -25.55 15.53 -50.13
N ASP A 132 -25.73 16.54 -49.26
CA ASP A 132 -24.62 17.15 -48.53
C ASP A 132 -23.88 16.13 -47.63
N ARG A 133 -24.62 15.25 -46.94
CA ARG A 133 -24.02 14.15 -46.17
C ARG A 133 -23.29 13.14 -47.04
N ARG A 134 -23.85 12.81 -48.21
CA ARG A 134 -23.20 11.94 -49.21
C ARG A 134 -21.86 12.53 -49.65
N LEU A 135 -21.84 13.82 -49.98
CA LEU A 135 -20.65 14.53 -50.42
C LEU A 135 -19.61 14.66 -49.29
N ALA A 136 -20.03 14.88 -48.04
CA ALA A 136 -19.13 14.85 -46.89
C ALA A 136 -18.47 13.47 -46.72
N ALA A 137 -19.20 12.38 -46.91
CA ALA A 137 -18.64 11.02 -46.86
C ALA A 137 -17.65 10.76 -48.03
N VAL A 138 -17.92 11.29 -49.23
CA VAL A 138 -16.97 11.27 -50.36
C VAL A 138 -15.70 12.05 -50.00
N GLU A 139 -15.82 13.26 -49.48
CA GLU A 139 -14.68 14.09 -49.06
C GLU A 139 -13.80 13.37 -48.02
N GLN A 140 -14.40 12.68 -47.05
CA GLN A 140 -13.68 11.88 -46.06
C GLN A 140 -13.00 10.66 -46.69
N LEU A 141 -13.65 9.98 -47.64
CA LEU A 141 -13.08 8.81 -48.32
C LEU A 141 -11.83 9.21 -49.11
N MET A 142 -11.91 10.35 -49.81
CA MET A 142 -10.79 10.89 -50.57
C MET A 142 -9.65 11.33 -49.65
N GLU A 143 -9.95 11.92 -48.50
CA GLU A 143 -8.95 12.29 -47.50
C GLU A 143 -8.21 11.05 -46.95
N GLN A 144 -8.92 9.97 -46.64
CA GLN A 144 -8.32 8.71 -46.21
C GLN A 144 -7.39 8.12 -47.28
N ALA A 145 -7.82 8.11 -48.54
CA ALA A 145 -7.00 7.62 -49.65
C ALA A 145 -5.74 8.49 -49.87
N LEU A 146 -5.87 9.81 -49.74
CA LEU A 146 -4.74 10.73 -49.82
C LEU A 146 -3.79 10.60 -48.62
N ALA A 147 -4.28 10.28 -47.43
CA ALA A 147 -3.44 9.99 -46.27
C ALA A 147 -2.69 8.66 -46.41
N ALA A 148 -3.32 7.66 -47.05
CA ALA A 148 -2.74 6.35 -47.33
C ALA A 148 -1.73 6.33 -48.50
N GLY A 149 -1.49 7.48 -49.14
CA GLY A 149 -0.55 7.59 -50.27
C GLY A 149 -1.12 7.13 -51.62
N GLU A 150 -2.42 6.86 -51.72
CA GLU A 150 -3.06 6.35 -52.93
C GLU A 150 -3.41 7.45 -53.96
N HIS A 151 -2.54 8.46 -54.09
CA HIS A 151 -2.83 9.71 -54.80
C HIS A 151 -3.26 9.50 -56.26
N ALA A 152 -2.59 8.60 -56.99
CA ALA A 152 -2.88 8.35 -58.40
C ALA A 152 -4.17 7.53 -58.62
N LYS A 153 -4.55 6.67 -57.67
CA LYS A 153 -5.71 5.78 -57.80
C LYS A 153 -7.05 6.52 -57.69
N VAL A 154 -7.07 7.65 -56.99
CA VAL A 154 -8.28 8.44 -56.74
C VAL A 154 -8.47 9.62 -57.69
N LEU A 155 -7.54 9.85 -58.63
CA LEU A 155 -7.59 11.03 -59.51
C LEU A 155 -8.85 11.07 -60.38
N ASP A 156 -9.20 9.95 -61.00
CA ASP A 156 -10.34 9.89 -61.93
C ASP A 156 -11.67 10.09 -61.17
N GLU A 157 -11.77 9.49 -59.97
CA GLU A 157 -12.94 9.63 -59.09
C GLU A 157 -13.06 11.05 -58.53
N LEU A 158 -11.97 11.65 -58.05
CA LEU A 158 -11.93 13.04 -57.61
C LEU A 158 -12.28 14.01 -58.74
N ALA A 159 -11.75 13.80 -59.95
CA ALA A 159 -12.04 14.65 -61.10
C ALA A 159 -13.53 14.60 -61.47
N ALA A 160 -14.15 13.42 -61.43
CA ALA A 160 -15.58 13.27 -61.67
C ALA A 160 -16.43 14.01 -60.61
N HIS A 161 -16.05 13.93 -59.34
CA HIS A 161 -16.76 14.64 -58.26
C HIS A 161 -16.59 16.16 -58.32
N VAL A 162 -15.39 16.65 -58.66
CA VAL A 162 -15.16 18.10 -58.86
C VAL A 162 -15.94 18.61 -60.08
N ALA A 163 -16.02 17.85 -61.16
CA ALA A 163 -16.82 18.24 -62.33
C ALA A 163 -18.33 18.29 -62.03
N ALA A 164 -18.83 17.37 -61.21
CA ALA A 164 -20.24 17.34 -60.79
C ALA A 164 -20.58 18.41 -59.75
N HIS A 165 -19.62 18.81 -58.92
CA HIS A 165 -19.80 19.75 -57.81
C HIS A 165 -18.69 20.81 -57.80
N PRO A 166 -18.64 21.70 -58.80
CA PRO A 166 -17.48 22.54 -59.06
C PRO A 166 -17.28 23.65 -58.02
N LEU A 167 -18.28 23.91 -57.17
CA LEU A 167 -18.23 24.87 -56.06
C LEU A 167 -17.82 24.26 -54.70
N ARG A 168 -17.52 22.96 -54.63
CA ARG A 168 -17.05 22.30 -53.39
C ARG A 168 -15.54 22.46 -53.23
N GLU A 169 -15.13 23.46 -52.46
CA GLU A 169 -13.72 23.81 -52.24
C GLU A 169 -12.86 22.63 -51.77
N ARG A 170 -13.39 21.78 -50.88
CA ARG A 170 -12.64 20.67 -50.29
C ARG A 170 -12.27 19.62 -51.35
N LEU A 171 -13.21 19.24 -52.21
CA LEU A 171 -12.96 18.31 -53.32
C LEU A 171 -11.97 18.90 -54.34
N ALA A 172 -12.11 20.18 -54.66
CA ALA A 172 -11.18 20.88 -55.55
C ALA A 172 -9.75 20.89 -54.97
N GLY A 173 -9.60 21.19 -53.67
CA GLY A 173 -8.33 21.16 -52.96
C GLY A 173 -7.71 19.75 -52.92
N GLN A 174 -8.53 18.71 -52.70
CA GLN A 174 -8.08 17.32 -52.72
C GLN A 174 -7.58 16.89 -54.10
N LEU A 175 -8.25 17.29 -55.19
CA LEU A 175 -7.79 17.03 -56.56
C LEU A 175 -6.44 17.71 -56.87
N VAL A 176 -6.30 18.99 -56.51
CA VAL A 176 -5.04 19.75 -56.67
C VAL A 176 -3.90 19.06 -55.90
N LEU A 177 -4.15 18.66 -54.66
CA LEU A 177 -3.19 17.96 -53.82
C LEU A 177 -2.81 16.57 -54.38
N ALA A 178 -3.79 15.81 -54.86
CA ALA A 178 -3.59 14.49 -55.46
C ALA A 178 -2.71 14.57 -56.73
N LEU A 179 -2.99 15.54 -57.60
CA LEU A 179 -2.20 15.79 -58.82
C LEU A 179 -0.77 16.20 -58.47
N HIS A 180 -0.59 17.10 -57.49
CA HIS A 180 0.73 17.54 -57.05
C HIS A 180 1.56 16.38 -56.46
N ARG A 181 0.99 15.60 -55.53
CA ARG A 181 1.67 14.45 -54.92
C ARG A 181 1.92 13.29 -55.87
N SER A 182 1.19 13.22 -56.99
CA SER A 182 1.44 12.28 -58.08
C SER A 182 2.52 12.77 -59.07
N GLY A 183 3.23 13.86 -58.76
CA GLY A 183 4.28 14.44 -59.62
C GLY A 183 3.74 15.25 -60.82
N ARG A 184 2.43 15.48 -60.90
CA ARG A 184 1.76 16.20 -62.00
C ARG A 184 1.52 17.67 -61.65
N GLN A 185 2.60 18.39 -61.31
CA GLN A 185 2.52 19.78 -60.81
C GLN A 185 1.85 20.75 -61.80
N ALA A 186 2.11 20.61 -63.11
CA ALA A 186 1.49 21.44 -64.15
C ALA A 186 -0.03 21.27 -64.19
N ASP A 187 -0.51 20.04 -64.04
CA ASP A 187 -1.95 19.71 -64.01
C ASP A 187 -2.60 20.20 -62.72
N ALA A 188 -1.90 20.13 -61.59
CA ALA A 188 -2.37 20.68 -60.32
C ALA A 188 -2.58 22.21 -60.38
N LEU A 189 -1.65 22.95 -61.00
CA LEU A 189 -1.80 24.40 -61.22
C LEU A 189 -2.89 24.74 -62.26
N ALA A 190 -3.11 23.87 -63.25
CA ALA A 190 -4.23 24.02 -64.18
C ALA A 190 -5.57 23.83 -63.46
N ALA A 191 -5.69 22.81 -62.60
CA ALA A 191 -6.87 22.56 -61.79
C ALA A 191 -7.16 23.71 -60.81
N ALA A 192 -6.13 24.25 -60.14
CA ALA A 192 -6.28 25.38 -59.22
C ALA A 192 -6.78 26.66 -59.93
N ARG A 193 -6.24 26.96 -61.11
CA ARG A 193 -6.71 28.08 -61.95
C ARG A 193 -8.14 27.86 -62.44
N SER A 194 -8.48 26.64 -62.83
CA SER A 194 -9.85 26.30 -63.26
C SER A 194 -10.86 26.52 -62.14
N TYR A 195 -10.55 26.08 -60.91
CA TYR A 195 -11.43 26.29 -59.76
C TYR A 195 -11.60 27.78 -59.41
N ARG A 196 -10.51 28.56 -59.43
CA ARG A 196 -10.57 30.02 -59.23
C ARG A 196 -11.50 30.70 -60.25
N SER A 197 -11.43 30.31 -61.53
CA SER A 197 -12.32 30.87 -62.56
C SER A 197 -13.78 30.56 -62.25
N VAL A 198 -14.10 29.30 -61.97
CA VAL A 198 -15.48 28.88 -61.65
C VAL A 198 -16.03 29.64 -60.45
N LEU A 199 -15.26 29.76 -59.36
CA LEU A 199 -15.72 30.41 -58.14
C LEU A 199 -15.94 31.93 -58.35
N ALA A 200 -15.07 32.57 -59.13
CA ALA A 200 -15.22 33.95 -59.52
C ALA A 200 -16.43 34.18 -60.45
N ASP A 201 -16.63 33.30 -61.43
CA ASP A 201 -17.69 33.43 -62.45
C ASP A 201 -19.09 33.11 -61.87
N GLU A 202 -19.21 32.11 -61.00
CA GLU A 202 -20.51 31.67 -60.46
C GLU A 202 -20.90 32.36 -59.14
N GLN A 203 -19.93 32.70 -58.27
CA GLN A 203 -20.20 33.27 -56.94
C GLN A 203 -19.56 34.65 -56.69
N GLY A 204 -18.64 35.11 -57.54
CA GLY A 204 -17.92 36.36 -57.32
C GLY A 204 -17.00 36.33 -56.09
N LEU A 205 -16.56 35.14 -55.66
CA LEU A 205 -15.75 34.92 -54.47
C LEU A 205 -14.35 34.43 -54.84
N ASP A 206 -13.40 34.70 -53.95
CA ASP A 206 -12.07 34.09 -53.97
C ASP A 206 -12.03 32.79 -53.15
N PRO A 207 -11.11 31.85 -53.44
CA PRO A 207 -10.96 30.63 -52.65
C PRO A 207 -10.63 30.92 -51.18
N GLY A 208 -11.12 30.07 -50.29
CA GLY A 208 -10.84 30.11 -48.86
C GLY A 208 -9.37 29.83 -48.52
N PRO A 209 -8.94 30.15 -47.29
CA PRO A 209 -7.55 30.04 -46.85
C PRO A 209 -7.00 28.60 -46.91
N ALA A 210 -7.84 27.58 -46.70
CA ALA A 210 -7.44 26.18 -46.79
C ALA A 210 -7.03 25.80 -48.23
N PHE A 211 -7.75 26.29 -49.24
CA PHE A 211 -7.40 26.08 -50.64
C PHE A 211 -6.15 26.86 -51.06
N ILE A 212 -6.02 28.10 -50.60
CA ILE A 212 -4.85 28.95 -50.85
C ILE A 212 -3.56 28.27 -50.35
N GLU A 213 -3.61 27.60 -49.20
CA GLU A 213 -2.45 26.89 -48.65
C GLU A 213 -2.06 25.66 -49.49
N VAL A 214 -3.05 24.91 -50.00
CA VAL A 214 -2.79 23.82 -50.96
C VAL A 214 -2.17 24.38 -52.23
N GLU A 215 -2.70 25.45 -52.82
CA GLU A 215 -2.14 26.06 -54.02
C GLU A 215 -0.72 26.61 -53.81
N ARG A 216 -0.45 27.23 -52.66
CA ARG A 216 0.88 27.68 -52.27
C ARG A 216 1.88 26.52 -52.20
N SER A 217 1.45 25.37 -51.66
CA SER A 217 2.28 24.16 -51.60
C SER A 217 2.65 23.62 -52.99
N VAL A 218 1.72 23.70 -53.95
CA VAL A 218 1.98 23.33 -55.35
C VAL A 218 2.94 24.31 -56.01
N LEU A 219 2.84 25.61 -55.72
CA LEU A 219 3.73 26.65 -56.25
C LEU A 219 5.16 26.57 -55.70
N SER A 220 5.31 26.23 -54.41
CA SER A 220 6.62 26.12 -53.74
C SER A 220 7.32 24.77 -53.97
N GLY A 221 6.58 23.75 -54.44
CA GLY A 221 7.08 22.38 -54.53
C GLY A 221 7.28 21.71 -53.16
N ALA A 222 6.81 22.34 -52.07
CA ALA A 222 6.94 21.86 -50.71
C ALA A 222 5.54 21.52 -50.15
N PRO A 223 5.33 20.34 -49.55
CA PRO A 223 4.03 19.94 -49.02
C PRO A 223 3.55 20.86 -47.88
N PRO A 224 2.25 21.17 -47.75
CA PRO A 224 1.75 22.05 -46.69
C PRO A 224 1.71 21.30 -45.34
N GLY A 225 2.15 21.98 -44.27
CA GLY A 225 1.97 21.57 -42.89
C GLY A 225 3.00 20.57 -42.32
N ARG A 226 4.21 21.03 -42.02
CA ARG A 226 5.00 20.54 -40.88
C ARG A 226 5.78 21.71 -40.29
N GLY A 227 5.32 22.27 -39.17
CA GLY A 227 6.22 22.99 -38.28
C GLY A 227 7.43 22.09 -38.01
N ARG A 228 8.65 22.64 -38.10
CA ARG A 228 9.87 21.86 -37.86
C ARG A 228 9.81 21.29 -36.43
N SER A 229 10.12 20.01 -36.32
CA SER A 229 10.20 19.32 -35.03
C SER A 229 11.65 19.13 -34.67
N PHE A 230 12.10 19.80 -33.62
CA PHE A 230 13.42 19.63 -33.01
C PHE A 230 13.37 18.73 -31.77
N LEU A 231 12.19 18.14 -31.48
CA LEU A 231 12.04 17.19 -30.38
C LEU A 231 12.94 15.96 -30.57
N PRO A 232 13.61 15.48 -29.51
CA PRO A 232 14.31 14.21 -29.50
C PRO A 232 13.40 13.01 -29.83
N TYR A 233 14.01 11.86 -30.09
CA TYR A 233 13.28 10.60 -30.34
C TYR A 233 12.35 10.23 -29.16
N ASP A 234 11.12 9.83 -29.48
CA ASP A 234 10.14 9.36 -28.49
C ASP A 234 10.35 7.88 -28.15
N VAL A 235 10.26 7.52 -26.87
CA VAL A 235 10.45 6.12 -26.44
C VAL A 235 9.18 5.30 -26.71
N PRO A 236 9.27 4.19 -27.48
CA PRO A 236 8.10 3.40 -27.86
C PRO A 236 7.50 2.57 -26.70
N ASP A 237 8.28 2.31 -25.66
CA ASP A 237 7.95 1.53 -24.47
C ASP A 237 7.72 2.42 -23.24
N PHE A 238 7.08 3.58 -23.44
CA PHE A 238 6.70 4.47 -22.34
C PHE A 238 5.67 3.81 -21.42
N ALA A 239 6.03 3.61 -20.15
CA ALA A 239 5.18 2.92 -19.17
C ALA A 239 5.21 3.61 -17.80
N GLY A 240 4.14 3.44 -17.03
CA GLY A 240 4.11 3.76 -15.60
C GLY A 240 3.99 5.23 -15.21
N ARG A 241 3.55 6.10 -16.15
CA ARG A 241 3.42 7.56 -15.94
C ARG A 241 2.10 8.10 -16.52
N ALA A 242 1.06 7.28 -16.49
CA ALA A 242 -0.22 7.63 -17.10
C ALA A 242 -0.90 8.80 -16.38
N GLU A 243 -0.76 8.88 -15.05
CA GLU A 243 -1.33 9.94 -14.24
C GLU A 243 -0.62 11.28 -14.48
N GLU A 244 0.71 11.28 -14.42
CA GLU A 244 1.53 12.48 -14.68
C GLU A 244 1.30 12.98 -16.11
N LEU A 245 1.24 12.08 -17.08
CA LEU A 245 0.93 12.42 -18.47
C LEU A 245 -0.48 13.00 -18.61
N SER A 246 -1.48 12.43 -17.93
CA SER A 246 -2.84 12.98 -17.93
C SER A 246 -2.88 14.38 -17.33
N ARG A 247 -2.12 14.63 -16.26
CA ARG A 247 -1.96 15.96 -15.65
C ARG A 247 -1.25 16.94 -16.58
N LEU A 248 -0.34 16.50 -17.44
CA LEU A 248 0.31 17.36 -18.47
C LEU A 248 -0.61 17.66 -19.65
N VAL A 249 -1.53 16.75 -19.98
CA VAL A 249 -2.44 16.85 -21.13
C VAL A 249 -3.77 17.51 -20.77
N ALA A 250 -4.15 17.54 -19.49
CA ALA A 250 -5.39 18.18 -19.03
C ALA A 250 -5.40 19.69 -19.32
N ASP A 251 -6.51 20.19 -19.89
CA ASP A 251 -6.70 21.61 -20.21
C ASP A 251 -7.04 22.40 -18.93
N GLY A 252 -6.15 23.32 -18.53
CA GLY A 252 -6.46 24.30 -17.49
C GLY A 252 -5.24 24.92 -16.79
N GLY A 253 -5.09 26.25 -16.92
CA GLY A 253 -4.44 27.10 -15.91
C GLY A 253 -3.15 27.81 -16.33
N SER A 254 -2.08 27.07 -16.63
CA SER A 254 -0.76 27.66 -16.93
C SER A 254 -0.09 27.00 -18.14
N ASN A 255 0.47 27.85 -19.00
CA ASN A 255 1.23 27.47 -20.18
C ASN A 255 2.71 27.22 -19.88
N VAL A 256 3.13 27.35 -18.63
CA VAL A 256 4.49 27.04 -18.16
C VAL A 256 4.39 25.94 -17.12
N ILE A 257 4.96 24.78 -17.41
CA ILE A 257 4.97 23.62 -16.52
C ILE A 257 6.42 23.26 -16.20
N THR A 258 6.74 23.18 -14.91
CA THR A 258 8.03 22.68 -14.43
C THR A 258 7.89 21.22 -14.02
N ILE A 259 8.83 20.38 -14.43
CA ILE A 259 8.92 18.95 -14.14
C ILE A 259 10.22 18.73 -13.38
N ASP A 260 10.11 18.51 -12.08
CA ASP A 260 11.24 18.28 -11.17
C ASP A 260 11.25 16.84 -10.64
N GLY A 261 12.34 16.42 -10.00
CA GLY A 261 12.50 15.05 -9.50
C GLY A 261 13.95 14.58 -9.50
N MET A 262 14.20 13.44 -8.86
CA MET A 262 15.52 12.82 -8.74
C MET A 262 16.16 12.49 -10.11
N ALA A 263 17.49 12.44 -10.16
CA ALA A 263 18.20 11.99 -11.36
C ALA A 263 17.80 10.54 -11.74
N GLY A 264 17.58 10.29 -13.04
CA GLY A 264 17.17 8.97 -13.53
C GLY A 264 15.68 8.63 -13.40
N VAL A 265 14.84 9.52 -12.83
CA VAL A 265 13.38 9.31 -12.65
C VAL A 265 12.56 9.39 -13.94
N GLY A 266 13.15 9.93 -15.02
CA GLY A 266 12.52 10.00 -16.35
C GLY A 266 11.90 11.35 -16.74
N LYS A 267 12.29 12.47 -16.11
CA LYS A 267 11.76 13.82 -16.41
C LYS A 267 11.81 14.19 -17.89
N THR A 268 13.00 14.11 -18.50
CA THR A 268 13.21 14.38 -19.94
C THR A 268 12.35 13.48 -20.80
N THR A 269 12.24 12.20 -20.44
CA THR A 269 11.43 11.22 -21.17
C THR A 269 9.94 11.57 -21.10
N LEU A 270 9.42 11.96 -19.93
CA LEU A 270 8.04 12.42 -19.77
C LEU A 270 7.79 13.70 -20.57
N ALA A 271 8.68 14.69 -20.50
CA ALA A 271 8.54 15.97 -21.20
C ALA A 271 8.51 15.78 -22.73
N VAL A 272 9.44 14.99 -23.26
CA VAL A 272 9.51 14.67 -24.70
C VAL A 272 8.29 13.85 -25.14
N HIS A 273 7.88 12.84 -24.37
CA HIS A 273 6.69 12.03 -24.68
C HIS A 273 5.41 12.88 -24.68
N ALA A 274 5.24 13.76 -23.69
CA ALA A 274 4.12 14.69 -23.63
C ALA A 274 4.13 15.65 -24.82
N ALA A 275 5.29 16.19 -25.21
CA ALA A 275 5.42 17.07 -26.36
C ALA A 275 5.08 16.36 -27.69
N HIS A 276 5.45 15.09 -27.86
CA HIS A 276 5.04 14.28 -29.02
C HIS A 276 3.54 13.97 -29.04
N ARG A 277 2.91 13.70 -27.89
CA ARG A 277 1.45 13.51 -27.83
C ARG A 277 0.67 14.81 -28.09
N LEU A 278 1.15 15.93 -27.58
CA LEU A 278 0.52 17.24 -27.74
C LEU A 278 0.85 17.91 -29.08
N ALA A 279 1.73 17.30 -29.88
CA ALA A 279 2.19 17.76 -31.19
C ALA A 279 1.09 18.18 -32.17
N GLY A 280 -0.10 17.56 -32.10
CA GLY A 280 -1.26 17.91 -32.93
C GLY A 280 -1.98 19.18 -32.50
N ARG A 281 -1.85 19.59 -31.23
CA ARG A 281 -2.41 20.84 -30.67
C ARG A 281 -1.53 22.05 -30.91
N PHE A 282 -0.24 21.84 -31.18
CA PHE A 282 0.77 22.87 -31.41
C PHE A 282 1.42 22.71 -32.80
N PRO A 283 0.72 23.10 -33.88
CA PRO A 283 1.18 22.86 -35.25
C PRO A 283 2.34 23.77 -35.69
N ASP A 284 2.53 24.92 -35.02
CA ASP A 284 3.38 26.00 -35.52
C ASP A 284 4.87 25.84 -35.15
N GLY A 285 5.21 24.90 -34.26
CA GLY A 285 6.59 24.62 -33.91
C GLY A 285 6.76 23.69 -32.72
N ARG A 286 7.81 22.87 -32.74
CA ARG A 286 8.17 21.97 -31.64
C ARG A 286 9.66 22.12 -31.36
N PHE A 287 9.98 22.85 -30.30
CA PHE A 287 11.34 23.29 -29.98
C PHE A 287 11.89 22.49 -28.80
N PHE A 288 13.20 22.25 -28.82
CA PHE A 288 13.92 21.56 -27.73
C PHE A 288 15.29 22.20 -27.55
N VAL A 289 15.65 22.48 -26.29
CA VAL A 289 17.00 22.89 -25.92
C VAL A 289 17.40 22.22 -24.61
N ASP A 290 18.62 21.68 -24.57
CA ASP A 290 19.26 21.18 -23.35
C ASP A 290 20.09 22.31 -22.73
N LEU A 291 19.74 22.68 -21.50
CA LEU A 291 20.33 23.78 -20.75
C LEU A 291 21.58 23.38 -19.97
N THR A 292 22.00 22.11 -20.03
CA THR A 292 23.19 21.61 -19.34
C THR A 292 24.44 22.39 -19.78
N GLY A 293 25.03 23.16 -18.86
CA GLY A 293 26.25 23.94 -19.12
C GLY A 293 26.08 25.13 -20.06
N GLN A 294 24.84 25.52 -20.40
CA GLN A 294 24.56 26.67 -21.28
C GLN A 294 24.06 27.88 -20.48
N ASP A 295 24.53 29.08 -20.83
CA ASP A 295 23.94 30.32 -20.31
C ASP A 295 22.62 30.67 -21.05
N PRO A 296 21.79 31.57 -20.50
CA PRO A 296 20.52 31.94 -21.13
C PRO A 296 20.66 32.55 -22.53
N ALA A 297 21.78 33.20 -22.83
CA ALA A 297 22.00 33.86 -24.11
C ALA A 297 22.26 32.83 -25.22
N ALA A 298 23.03 31.78 -24.93
CA ALA A 298 23.29 30.66 -25.82
C ALA A 298 22.03 29.81 -26.07
N ALA A 299 21.23 29.57 -25.03
CA ALA A 299 19.96 28.86 -25.16
C ALA A 299 18.96 29.62 -26.05
N LEU A 300 18.82 30.94 -25.85
CA LEU A 300 17.98 31.79 -26.70
C LEU A 300 18.46 31.82 -28.15
N GLU A 301 19.78 31.88 -28.38
CA GLU A 301 20.32 31.81 -29.73
C GLU A 301 19.94 30.51 -30.43
N THR A 302 20.02 29.38 -29.73
CA THR A 302 19.61 28.08 -30.26
C THR A 302 18.12 28.07 -30.63
N LEU A 303 17.25 28.56 -29.74
CA LEU A 303 15.80 28.63 -29.97
C LEU A 303 15.43 29.55 -31.14
N LEU A 304 16.06 30.73 -31.23
CA LEU A 304 15.85 31.69 -32.32
C LEU A 304 16.30 31.11 -33.68
N ARG A 305 17.43 30.39 -33.72
CA ARG A 305 17.87 29.66 -34.93
C ARG A 305 16.91 28.54 -35.32
N GLN A 306 16.40 27.79 -34.34
CA GLN A 306 15.37 26.77 -34.60
C GLN A 306 14.07 27.38 -35.16
N ALA A 307 13.73 28.60 -34.74
CA ALA A 307 12.61 29.39 -35.27
C ALA A 307 12.90 30.04 -36.64
N GLU A 308 14.06 29.75 -37.24
CA GLU A 308 14.57 30.26 -38.53
C GLU A 308 14.92 31.75 -38.55
N ILE A 309 15.21 32.33 -37.38
CA ILE A 309 15.68 33.71 -37.27
C ILE A 309 17.21 33.73 -37.36
N ASN A 310 17.71 34.43 -38.39
CA ASN A 310 19.14 34.53 -38.66
C ASN A 310 19.77 35.83 -38.12
N ASP A 311 18.99 36.91 -37.99
CA ASP A 311 19.44 38.20 -37.44
C ASP A 311 19.19 38.24 -35.92
N ILE A 312 20.15 37.73 -35.15
CA ILE A 312 20.03 37.55 -33.70
C ILE A 312 20.72 38.72 -32.99
N PRO A 313 19.99 39.51 -32.17
CA PRO A 313 20.57 40.62 -31.43
C PRO A 313 21.73 40.21 -30.51
N PRO A 314 22.68 41.11 -30.22
CA PRO A 314 23.86 40.78 -29.40
C PRO A 314 23.55 40.70 -27.90
N THR A 315 22.50 41.37 -27.42
CA THR A 315 22.19 41.44 -25.98
C THR A 315 21.17 40.38 -25.55
N LEU A 316 21.30 39.88 -24.31
CA LEU A 316 20.35 38.93 -23.73
C LEU A 316 18.92 39.49 -23.66
N ALA A 317 18.78 40.77 -23.32
CA ALA A 317 17.49 41.43 -23.21
C ALA A 317 16.77 41.48 -24.56
N ASP A 318 17.49 41.85 -25.63
CA ASP A 318 16.92 41.92 -26.98
C ASP A 318 16.60 40.54 -27.54
N ARG A 319 17.44 39.53 -27.29
CA ARG A 319 17.16 38.12 -27.63
C ARG A 319 15.90 37.61 -26.93
N SER A 320 15.74 37.94 -25.65
CA SER A 320 14.56 37.56 -24.87
C SER A 320 13.29 38.24 -25.40
N ALA A 321 13.38 39.53 -25.74
CA ALA A 321 12.26 40.28 -26.31
C ALA A 321 11.83 39.74 -27.68
N LEU A 322 12.80 39.43 -28.55
CA LEU A 322 12.55 38.82 -29.86
C LEU A 322 11.91 37.44 -29.73
N TRP A 323 12.43 36.60 -28.81
CA TRP A 323 11.87 35.28 -28.54
C TRP A 323 10.42 35.35 -28.04
N ARG A 324 10.10 36.28 -27.14
CA ARG A 324 8.73 36.49 -26.68
C ARG A 324 7.80 36.95 -27.78
N ALA A 325 8.26 37.83 -28.68
CA ALA A 325 7.48 38.28 -29.83
C ALA A 325 7.16 37.12 -30.79
N GLU A 326 8.12 36.24 -31.02
CA GLU A 326 7.93 35.03 -31.85
C GLU A 326 6.94 34.05 -31.24
N LEU A 327 7.09 33.73 -29.95
CA LEU A 327 6.18 32.81 -29.26
C LEU A 327 4.77 33.38 -29.12
N ALA A 328 4.60 34.70 -29.09
CA ALA A 328 3.27 35.32 -29.06
C ALA A 328 2.48 35.11 -30.36
N ALA A 329 3.18 34.94 -31.50
CA ALA A 329 2.57 34.76 -32.82
C ALA A 329 2.37 33.29 -33.22
N ARG A 330 2.77 32.33 -32.38
CA ARG A 330 2.79 30.89 -32.70
C ARG A 330 2.11 30.07 -31.61
N ARG A 331 1.51 28.94 -32.00
CA ARG A 331 1.11 27.85 -31.11
C ARG A 331 2.15 26.73 -31.16
N ALA A 332 3.17 26.86 -30.33
CA ALA A 332 4.30 25.95 -30.26
C ALA A 332 4.37 25.20 -28.91
N VAL A 333 5.05 24.06 -28.92
CA VAL A 333 5.53 23.41 -27.69
C VAL A 333 7.04 23.58 -27.59
N VAL A 334 7.53 24.02 -26.45
CA VAL A 334 8.95 24.23 -26.17
C VAL A 334 9.34 23.38 -24.97
N VAL A 335 10.37 22.55 -25.14
CA VAL A 335 10.96 21.76 -24.06
C VAL A 335 12.30 22.37 -23.69
N LEU A 336 12.42 22.86 -22.46
CA LEU A 336 13.65 23.35 -21.84
C LEU A 336 14.17 22.26 -20.90
N ASP A 337 15.12 21.44 -21.36
CA ASP A 337 15.61 20.29 -20.61
C ASP A 337 16.80 20.66 -19.71
N ASN A 338 16.86 20.10 -18.50
CA ASN A 338 17.95 20.26 -17.53
C ASN A 338 18.24 21.70 -17.08
N ALA A 339 17.19 22.48 -16.79
CA ALA A 339 17.34 23.79 -16.15
C ALA A 339 18.05 23.69 -14.79
N ALA A 340 19.07 24.52 -14.58
CA ALA A 340 19.84 24.59 -13.35
C ALA A 340 19.08 25.35 -12.24
N ASP A 341 18.52 26.52 -12.56
CA ASP A 341 17.80 27.39 -11.63
C ASP A 341 16.76 28.28 -12.33
N GLY A 342 16.00 29.04 -11.55
CA GLY A 342 14.97 29.95 -12.06
C GLY A 342 15.55 31.15 -12.83
N ALA A 343 16.77 31.60 -12.51
CA ALA A 343 17.42 32.72 -13.18
C ALA A 343 17.83 32.35 -14.61
N GLN A 344 18.21 31.09 -14.85
CA GLN A 344 18.53 30.57 -16.18
C GLN A 344 17.30 30.55 -17.10
N VAL A 345 16.12 30.22 -16.54
CA VAL A 345 14.88 30.02 -17.32
C VAL A 345 14.08 31.31 -17.48
N ARG A 346 14.15 32.25 -16.53
CA ARG A 346 13.35 33.50 -16.56
C ARG A 346 13.47 34.31 -17.86
N PRO A 347 14.65 34.42 -18.52
CA PRO A 347 14.78 35.08 -19.84
C PRO A 347 14.10 34.32 -20.98
N LEU A 348 13.96 32.99 -20.87
CA LEU A 348 13.38 32.09 -21.87
C LEU A 348 11.84 32.03 -21.80
N LEU A 349 11.25 32.52 -20.71
CA LEU A 349 9.81 32.48 -20.50
C LEU A 349 9.04 33.32 -21.52
N PRO A 350 7.91 32.81 -22.03
CA PRO A 350 7.05 33.56 -22.92
C PRO A 350 6.35 34.70 -22.17
N GLY A 351 5.80 35.65 -22.93
CA GLY A 351 4.76 36.56 -22.44
C GLY A 351 3.38 35.89 -22.45
N ALA A 352 2.32 36.66 -22.70
CA ALA A 352 1.00 36.08 -22.99
C ALA A 352 1.06 35.32 -24.33
N THR A 353 0.88 34.00 -24.31
CA THR A 353 0.92 33.13 -25.48
C THR A 353 -0.04 31.94 -25.28
N GLU A 354 -0.45 31.31 -26.37
CA GLU A 354 -1.08 29.98 -26.36
C GLU A 354 -0.05 28.84 -26.46
N SER A 355 1.25 29.14 -26.53
CA SER A 355 2.34 28.15 -26.58
C SER A 355 2.62 27.51 -25.22
N LEU A 356 2.92 26.21 -25.22
CA LEU A 356 3.23 25.43 -24.03
C LEU A 356 4.75 25.34 -23.79
N LEU A 357 5.20 25.67 -22.59
CA LEU A 357 6.56 25.49 -22.10
C LEU A 357 6.62 24.33 -21.10
N LEU A 358 7.43 23.32 -21.41
CA LEU A 358 7.77 22.22 -20.50
C LEU A 358 9.23 22.38 -20.06
N ILE A 359 9.46 22.62 -18.78
CA ILE A 359 10.80 22.82 -18.22
C ILE A 359 11.13 21.61 -17.36
N THR A 360 12.21 20.90 -17.65
CA THR A 360 12.72 19.86 -16.73
C THR A 360 13.84 20.42 -15.89
N SER A 361 13.85 20.12 -14.60
CA SER A 361 14.93 20.48 -13.69
C SER A 361 15.23 19.38 -12.70
N ARG A 362 16.46 19.37 -12.17
CA ARG A 362 16.84 18.50 -11.06
C ARG A 362 16.56 19.16 -9.70
N ARG A 363 16.27 20.46 -9.68
CA ARG A 363 15.89 21.22 -8.48
C ARG A 363 14.44 21.68 -8.59
N ARG A 364 13.82 21.97 -7.44
CA ARG A 364 12.52 22.66 -7.40
C ARG A 364 12.73 24.14 -7.77
N LEU A 365 12.09 24.58 -8.86
CA LEU A 365 12.18 25.98 -9.33
C LEU A 365 11.12 26.84 -8.64
N VAL A 366 11.23 27.02 -7.32
CA VAL A 366 10.23 27.70 -6.48
C VAL A 366 10.05 29.19 -6.82
N ASP A 367 11.09 29.84 -7.35
CA ASP A 367 11.10 31.28 -7.68
C ASP A 367 10.49 31.63 -9.05
N LEU A 368 9.78 30.69 -9.69
CA LEU A 368 9.20 30.83 -11.02
C LEU A 368 7.70 31.12 -10.95
N ASP A 369 7.35 32.40 -10.87
CA ASP A 369 5.96 32.86 -10.78
C ASP A 369 5.10 32.38 -11.97
N GLY A 370 3.90 31.85 -11.67
CA GLY A 370 2.94 31.40 -12.67
C GLY A 370 3.24 30.05 -13.31
N ALA A 371 4.35 29.39 -12.97
CA ALA A 371 4.63 28.02 -13.40
C ALA A 371 3.88 26.99 -12.55
N ARG A 372 3.35 25.96 -13.20
CA ARG A 372 2.76 24.81 -12.51
C ARG A 372 3.82 23.73 -12.31
N ALA A 373 4.15 23.40 -11.06
CA ALA A 373 5.11 22.36 -10.76
C ALA A 373 4.49 20.95 -10.79
N LEU A 374 5.21 20.00 -11.38
CA LEU A 374 4.95 18.58 -11.39
C LEU A 374 6.21 17.85 -10.89
N SER A 375 6.21 17.50 -9.61
CA SER A 375 7.31 16.76 -8.99
C SER A 375 7.15 15.26 -9.24
N MET A 376 8.17 14.62 -9.82
CA MET A 376 8.18 13.20 -10.15
C MET A 376 8.89 12.39 -9.06
N ASP A 377 8.19 11.40 -8.51
CA ASP A 377 8.76 10.37 -7.64
C ASP A 377 9.18 9.13 -8.44
N VAL A 378 9.88 8.17 -7.83
CA VAL A 378 10.22 6.85 -8.41
C VAL A 378 8.98 6.11 -8.91
N LEU A 379 9.15 5.11 -9.79
CA LEU A 379 7.98 4.37 -10.28
C LEU A 379 7.29 3.59 -9.15
N PRO A 380 5.94 3.57 -9.12
CA PRO A 380 5.20 2.61 -8.30
C PRO A 380 5.65 1.18 -8.59
N ALA A 381 5.55 0.28 -7.60
CA ALA A 381 6.08 -1.08 -7.73
C ALA A 381 5.50 -1.85 -8.93
N GLY A 382 4.19 -1.74 -9.18
CA GLY A 382 3.53 -2.36 -10.33
C GLY A 382 4.01 -1.81 -11.67
N ASP A 383 4.21 -0.49 -11.75
CA ASP A 383 4.67 0.19 -12.96
C ASP A 383 6.15 -0.12 -13.27
N ALA A 384 6.98 -0.21 -12.22
CA ALA A 384 8.37 -0.64 -12.32
C ALA A 384 8.47 -2.09 -12.82
N ALA A 385 7.62 -2.99 -12.30
CA ALA A 385 7.52 -4.37 -12.76
C ALA A 385 7.07 -4.45 -14.22
N ALA A 386 6.05 -3.66 -14.61
CA ALA A 386 5.57 -3.61 -15.99
C ALA A 386 6.64 -3.10 -16.96
N LEU A 387 7.40 -2.06 -16.59
CA LEU A 387 8.51 -1.56 -17.40
C LEU A 387 9.61 -2.62 -17.56
N PHE A 388 10.05 -3.25 -16.47
CA PHE A 388 11.10 -4.27 -16.50
C PHE A 388 10.64 -5.51 -17.30
N GLY A 389 9.43 -5.98 -17.04
CA GLY A 389 8.81 -7.11 -17.73
C GLY A 389 8.60 -6.86 -19.22
N GLY A 390 8.19 -5.65 -19.61
CA GLY A 390 8.05 -5.27 -21.02
C GLY A 390 9.36 -5.31 -21.80
N ILE A 391 10.49 -5.07 -21.14
CA ILE A 391 11.83 -5.13 -21.76
C ILE A 391 12.37 -6.57 -21.77
N VAL A 392 12.22 -7.32 -20.67
CA VAL A 392 12.85 -8.64 -20.49
C VAL A 392 12.01 -9.79 -21.07
N GLY A 393 10.68 -9.66 -21.07
CA GLY A 393 9.73 -10.66 -21.57
C GLY A 393 9.55 -11.86 -20.64
N GLU A 394 9.38 -13.05 -21.22
CA GLU A 394 9.04 -14.30 -20.51
C GLU A 394 9.99 -14.65 -19.35
N ARG A 395 11.28 -14.30 -19.44
CA ARG A 395 12.24 -14.54 -18.36
C ARG A 395 11.90 -13.79 -17.07
N ALA A 396 11.33 -12.59 -17.17
CA ALA A 396 10.87 -11.84 -16.01
C ALA A 396 9.57 -12.43 -15.44
N ALA A 397 8.68 -12.94 -16.30
CA ALA A 397 7.45 -13.59 -15.87
C ALA A 397 7.71 -14.90 -15.11
N ALA A 398 8.80 -15.61 -15.44
CA ALA A 398 9.18 -16.87 -14.80
C ALA A 398 9.78 -16.71 -13.39
N GLU A 399 10.32 -15.54 -13.03
CA GLU A 399 11.04 -15.30 -11.76
C GLU A 399 10.53 -14.02 -11.04
N PRO A 400 9.25 -13.94 -10.61
CA PRO A 400 8.65 -12.71 -10.10
C PRO A 400 9.28 -12.19 -8.80
N ASP A 401 9.76 -13.08 -7.92
CA ASP A 401 10.42 -12.67 -6.68
C ASP A 401 11.81 -12.06 -6.95
N ALA A 402 12.58 -12.66 -7.85
CA ALA A 402 13.85 -12.08 -8.28
C ALA A 402 13.68 -10.75 -9.04
N VAL A 403 12.56 -10.59 -9.78
CA VAL A 403 12.21 -9.29 -10.36
C VAL A 403 12.04 -8.27 -9.24
N ARG A 404 11.29 -8.57 -8.17
CA ARG A 404 11.11 -7.68 -7.02
C ARG A 404 12.45 -7.22 -6.45
N ASP A 405 13.38 -8.15 -6.24
CA ASP A 405 14.74 -7.85 -5.75
C ASP A 405 15.48 -6.88 -6.69
N VAL A 406 15.40 -7.11 -8.02
CA VAL A 406 16.01 -6.20 -9.01
C VAL A 406 15.35 -4.81 -8.96
N LEU A 407 14.02 -4.73 -8.80
CA LEU A 407 13.31 -3.46 -8.72
C LEU A 407 13.73 -2.66 -7.48
N GLU A 408 13.87 -3.32 -6.33
CA GLU A 408 14.33 -2.73 -5.07
C GLU A 408 15.79 -2.26 -5.18
N LEU A 409 16.69 -3.11 -5.68
CA LEU A 409 18.09 -2.75 -5.91
C LEU A 409 18.26 -1.60 -6.92
N CYS A 410 17.35 -1.47 -7.88
CA CYS A 410 17.32 -0.36 -8.83
C CYS A 410 16.63 0.90 -8.29
N GLY A 411 16.16 0.91 -7.04
CA GLY A 411 15.43 2.03 -6.46
C GLY A 411 14.15 2.38 -7.21
N ARG A 412 13.61 1.45 -8.02
CA ARG A 412 12.49 1.69 -8.95
C ARG A 412 12.70 2.89 -9.90
N LEU A 413 13.96 3.25 -10.18
CA LEU A 413 14.28 4.30 -11.14
C LEU A 413 14.20 3.76 -12.58
N PRO A 414 13.42 4.39 -13.49
CA PRO A 414 13.34 3.96 -14.88
C PRO A 414 14.69 3.78 -15.58
N LEU A 415 15.66 4.68 -15.32
CA LEU A 415 17.00 4.58 -15.91
C LEU A 415 17.74 3.33 -15.42
N ALA A 416 17.72 3.05 -14.11
CA ALA A 416 18.37 1.89 -13.52
C ALA A 416 17.74 0.58 -14.03
N LEU A 417 16.41 0.53 -14.06
CA LEU A 417 15.65 -0.61 -14.57
C LEU A 417 15.97 -0.92 -16.03
N ARG A 418 16.03 0.11 -16.88
CA ARG A 418 16.38 -0.04 -18.30
C ARG A 418 17.81 -0.54 -18.48
N LEU A 419 18.77 -0.08 -17.68
CA LEU A 419 20.15 -0.55 -17.73
C LEU A 419 20.28 -2.00 -17.26
N ALA A 420 19.58 -2.37 -16.17
CA ALA A 420 19.53 -3.74 -15.68
C ALA A 420 18.89 -4.69 -16.71
N ALA A 421 17.75 -4.30 -17.28
CA ALA A 421 17.04 -5.07 -18.29
C ALA A 421 17.86 -5.22 -19.59
N ALA A 422 18.48 -4.15 -20.09
CA ALA A 422 19.38 -4.21 -21.25
C ALA A 422 20.57 -5.15 -21.01
N ARG A 423 21.14 -5.14 -19.79
CA ARG A 423 22.24 -6.04 -19.41
C ARG A 423 21.82 -7.52 -19.47
N LEU A 424 20.58 -7.82 -19.08
CA LEU A 424 19.98 -9.16 -19.14
C LEU A 424 19.61 -9.58 -20.57
N GLN A 425 19.16 -8.65 -21.41
CA GLN A 425 18.92 -8.91 -22.84
C GLN A 425 20.21 -9.32 -23.56
N HIS A 426 21.33 -8.64 -23.30
CA HIS A 426 22.63 -8.99 -23.90
C HIS A 426 23.29 -10.23 -23.29
N ARG A 427 22.69 -10.86 -22.28
CA ARG A 427 23.22 -12.06 -21.60
C ARG A 427 22.16 -13.14 -21.49
N PRO A 428 21.92 -13.91 -22.57
CA PRO A 428 20.83 -14.89 -22.63
C PRO A 428 20.96 -16.04 -21.64
N ARG A 429 22.16 -16.32 -21.10
CA ARG A 429 22.40 -17.35 -20.08
C ARG A 429 22.17 -16.87 -18.64
N TRP A 430 21.92 -15.58 -18.43
CA TRP A 430 21.66 -15.06 -17.09
C TRP A 430 20.15 -15.17 -16.78
N SER A 431 19.85 -15.70 -15.59
CA SER A 431 18.54 -15.62 -14.95
C SER A 431 18.34 -14.27 -14.27
N VAL A 432 17.11 -13.97 -13.86
CA VAL A 432 16.82 -12.74 -13.11
C VAL A 432 17.43 -12.83 -11.72
N SER A 433 17.32 -13.99 -11.06
CA SER A 433 17.93 -14.24 -9.75
C SER A 433 19.46 -14.04 -9.76
N TYR A 434 20.13 -14.47 -10.83
CA TYR A 434 21.57 -14.27 -10.99
C TYR A 434 21.94 -12.80 -11.14
N LEU A 435 21.10 -12.02 -11.84
CA LEU A 435 21.28 -10.57 -11.95
C LEU A 435 21.11 -9.90 -10.58
N ALA A 436 20.05 -10.23 -9.83
CA ALA A 436 19.77 -9.67 -8.51
C ALA A 436 20.95 -9.84 -7.55
N GLY A 437 21.49 -11.07 -7.43
CA GLY A 437 22.62 -11.35 -6.54
C GLY A 437 23.93 -10.60 -6.88
N ARG A 438 24.06 -10.13 -8.13
CA ARG A 438 25.27 -9.47 -8.64
C ARG A 438 25.11 -7.97 -8.88
N LEU A 439 23.90 -7.42 -8.75
CA LEU A 439 23.64 -6.03 -9.06
C LEU A 439 24.26 -5.10 -7.99
N ARG A 440 25.09 -4.17 -8.43
CA ARG A 440 25.65 -3.06 -7.65
C ARG A 440 25.49 -1.76 -8.43
N LEU A 441 25.54 -0.61 -7.78
CA LEU A 441 25.36 0.66 -8.49
C LEU A 441 26.48 0.93 -9.49
N ALA A 442 27.71 0.51 -9.16
CA ALA A 442 28.86 0.53 -10.07
C ALA A 442 28.67 -0.36 -11.32
N ASP A 443 27.79 -1.36 -11.23
CA ASP A 443 27.44 -2.26 -12.33
C ASP A 443 26.38 -1.68 -13.29
N LEU A 444 25.72 -0.57 -12.92
CA LEU A 444 24.70 0.13 -13.73
C LEU A 444 25.33 1.25 -14.59
N ALA A 445 26.42 0.91 -15.28
CA ALA A 445 27.12 1.82 -16.19
C ALA A 445 27.24 1.21 -17.59
N THR A 446 26.90 2.01 -18.60
CA THR A 446 27.23 1.79 -20.01
C THR A 446 28.16 2.92 -20.48
N PRO A 447 28.86 2.79 -21.61
CA PRO A 447 29.75 3.85 -22.13
C PRO A 447 29.08 5.21 -22.32
N GLU A 448 27.75 5.23 -22.49
CA GLU A 448 26.96 6.43 -22.83
C GLU A 448 26.01 6.85 -21.70
N ARG A 449 25.62 5.95 -20.78
CA ARG A 449 24.65 6.21 -19.70
C ARG A 449 25.03 5.48 -18.41
N SER A 450 25.09 6.20 -17.31
CA SER A 450 25.34 5.65 -15.97
C SER A 450 24.48 6.33 -14.93
N VAL A 451 23.90 5.55 -14.03
CA VAL A 451 23.15 6.07 -12.87
C VAL A 451 24.09 6.88 -11.97
N ALA A 452 25.32 6.38 -11.75
CA ALA A 452 26.33 7.10 -10.97
C ALA A 452 26.70 8.45 -11.61
N ALA A 453 26.91 8.49 -12.94
CA ALA A 453 27.22 9.75 -13.63
C ALA A 453 26.08 10.77 -13.53
N ALA A 454 24.82 10.29 -13.58
CA ALA A 454 23.66 11.17 -13.39
C ALA A 454 23.63 11.78 -11.98
N PHE A 455 23.96 11.00 -10.94
CA PHE A 455 24.10 11.51 -9.57
C PHE A 455 25.30 12.43 -9.38
N THR A 456 26.46 12.13 -10.00
CA THR A 456 27.64 12.99 -9.94
C THR A 456 27.34 14.40 -10.43
N VAL A 457 26.64 14.54 -11.56
CA VAL A 457 26.25 15.87 -12.06
C VAL A 457 25.31 16.59 -11.09
N SER A 458 24.38 15.87 -10.45
CA SER A 458 23.52 16.49 -9.43
C SER A 458 24.31 16.90 -8.18
N TYR A 459 25.35 16.14 -7.80
CA TYR A 459 26.22 16.44 -6.66
C TYR A 459 27.14 17.63 -6.93
N GLU A 460 27.70 17.74 -8.14
CA GLU A 460 28.56 18.85 -8.56
C GLU A 460 27.83 20.20 -8.61
N GLN A 461 26.49 20.18 -8.73
CA GLN A 461 25.64 21.37 -8.70
C GLN A 461 25.29 21.86 -7.28
N LEU A 462 25.65 21.08 -6.25
CA LEU A 462 25.43 21.47 -4.85
C LEU A 462 26.51 22.44 -4.37
N GLU A 463 26.14 23.32 -3.45
CA GLU A 463 27.09 24.19 -2.75
C GLU A 463 28.04 23.38 -1.83
N PRO A 464 29.24 23.89 -1.50
CA PRO A 464 30.22 23.13 -0.71
C PRO A 464 29.70 22.62 0.65
N ALA A 465 28.82 23.39 1.30
CA ALA A 465 28.21 23.00 2.57
C ALA A 465 27.18 21.87 2.39
N GLU A 466 26.38 21.92 1.31
CA GLU A 466 25.41 20.88 0.93
C GLU A 466 26.13 19.58 0.54
N GLN A 467 27.23 19.67 -0.23
CA GLN A 467 28.09 18.54 -0.57
C GLN A 467 28.68 17.87 0.68
N ARG A 468 29.07 18.66 1.69
CA ARG A 468 29.53 18.12 2.97
C ARG A 468 28.40 17.40 3.70
N MET A 469 27.23 18.02 3.85
CA MET A 469 26.07 17.39 4.50
C MET A 469 25.65 16.09 3.79
N PHE A 470 25.55 16.10 2.46
CA PHE A 470 25.25 14.92 1.64
C PHE A 470 26.22 13.76 1.90
N ARG A 471 27.53 14.04 1.94
CA ARG A 471 28.55 13.02 2.23
C ARG A 471 28.49 12.50 3.67
N LEU A 472 28.09 13.32 4.64
CA LEU A 472 27.93 12.88 6.03
C LEU A 472 26.67 12.02 6.23
N LEU A 473 25.58 12.33 5.52
CA LEU A 473 24.32 11.57 5.58
C LEU A 473 24.44 10.18 4.96
N GLY A 474 25.26 10.03 3.91
CA GLY A 474 25.49 8.75 3.23
C GLY A 474 25.83 7.57 4.17
N PRO A 475 26.91 7.65 4.96
CA PRO A 475 27.31 6.62 5.92
C PRO A 475 26.51 6.64 7.23
N ALA A 476 25.69 7.67 7.50
CA ALA A 476 24.89 7.74 8.72
C ALA A 476 23.84 6.62 8.75
N PRO A 477 23.88 5.70 9.74
CA PRO A 477 22.89 4.64 9.86
C PRO A 477 21.50 5.18 10.23
N GLY A 478 20.45 4.49 9.80
CA GLY A 478 19.06 4.88 10.06
C GLY A 478 18.26 5.06 8.78
N ARG A 479 16.93 5.07 8.92
CA ARG A 479 16.00 5.21 7.80
C ARG A 479 15.87 6.67 7.38
N ASP A 480 15.80 7.55 8.37
CA ASP A 480 15.65 8.99 8.21
C ASP A 480 16.48 9.72 9.27
N ILE A 481 16.48 11.04 9.18
CA ILE A 481 17.15 11.91 10.13
C ILE A 481 16.29 13.16 10.38
N GLU A 482 16.24 13.59 11.63
CA GLU A 482 15.67 14.89 12.03
C GLU A 482 16.74 15.99 12.08
N PRO A 483 16.37 17.28 12.07
CA PRO A 483 17.33 18.39 12.10
C PRO A 483 18.32 18.35 13.27
N HIS A 484 17.89 17.97 14.47
CA HIS A 484 18.77 17.88 15.65
C HIS A 484 19.83 16.78 15.51
N ALA A 485 19.45 15.62 14.96
CA ALA A 485 20.38 14.53 14.69
C ALA A 485 21.34 14.90 13.54
N ALA A 486 20.86 15.59 12.50
CA ALA A 486 21.70 16.08 11.42
C ALA A 486 22.68 17.17 11.88
N ALA A 487 22.27 18.06 12.79
CA ALA A 487 23.12 19.05 13.43
C ALA A 487 24.26 18.39 14.21
N ALA A 488 23.96 17.36 15.00
CA ALA A 488 24.97 16.56 15.69
C ALA A 488 25.92 15.86 14.72
N LEU A 489 25.38 15.26 13.66
CA LEU A 489 26.15 14.59 12.62
C LEU A 489 27.11 15.57 11.92
N ALA A 490 26.64 16.76 11.56
CA ALA A 490 27.40 17.75 10.80
C ALA A 490 28.25 18.69 11.66
N ASP A 491 28.06 18.72 12.98
CA ASP A 491 28.68 19.66 13.92
C ASP A 491 28.39 21.12 13.54
N VAL A 492 27.11 21.44 13.38
CA VAL A 492 26.60 22.77 13.02
C VAL A 492 25.38 23.12 13.89
N PRO A 493 25.00 24.40 14.00
CA PRO A 493 23.73 24.80 14.62
C PRO A 493 22.51 24.09 13.98
N VAL A 494 21.45 23.88 14.77
CA VAL A 494 20.24 23.19 14.30
C VAL A 494 19.58 23.91 13.11
N GLN A 495 19.53 25.24 13.14
CA GLN A 495 18.98 26.02 12.03
C GLN A 495 19.78 25.80 10.73
N ASP A 496 21.11 25.86 10.80
CA ASP A 496 21.97 25.62 9.65
C ASP A 496 21.81 24.19 9.11
N ALA A 497 21.62 23.20 10.01
CA ALA A 497 21.34 21.82 9.59
C ALA A 497 19.98 21.69 8.89
N GLU A 498 18.94 22.34 9.40
CA GLU A 498 17.61 22.35 8.79
C GLU A 498 17.65 23.01 7.40
N ASP A 499 18.28 24.18 7.27
CA ASP A 499 18.44 24.90 6.00
C ASP A 499 19.20 24.04 4.96
N LEU A 500 20.23 23.30 5.40
CA LEU A 500 20.97 22.37 4.54
C LEU A 500 20.12 21.15 4.13
N LEU A 501 19.29 20.61 5.03
CA LEU A 501 18.39 19.50 4.73
C LEU A 501 17.29 19.93 3.73
N GLU A 502 16.71 21.11 3.91
CA GLU A 502 15.72 21.69 3.01
C GLU A 502 16.33 21.97 1.63
N SER A 503 17.55 22.54 1.55
CA SER A 503 18.21 22.72 0.25
C SER A 503 18.51 21.39 -0.46
N LEU A 504 18.92 20.36 0.28
CA LEU A 504 19.11 19.02 -0.27
C LEU A 504 17.79 18.36 -0.69
N LEU A 505 16.67 18.65 0.00
CA LEU A 505 15.32 18.23 -0.38
C LEU A 505 14.90 18.92 -1.70
N ASP A 506 15.15 20.23 -1.82
CA ASP A 506 14.90 20.99 -3.05
C ASP A 506 15.75 20.51 -4.23
N ALA A 507 16.95 20.01 -3.96
CA ALA A 507 17.84 19.39 -4.93
C ALA A 507 17.53 17.91 -5.24
N HIS A 508 16.45 17.35 -4.67
CA HIS A 508 16.05 15.93 -4.81
C HIS A 508 17.15 14.95 -4.39
N MET A 509 18.02 15.36 -3.46
CA MET A 509 19.01 14.50 -2.80
C MET A 509 18.45 13.83 -1.55
N LEU A 510 17.39 14.41 -0.99
CA LEU A 510 16.61 13.89 0.12
C LEU A 510 15.14 13.82 -0.28
N ILE A 511 14.40 13.00 0.46
CA ILE A 511 12.95 12.85 0.36
C ILE A 511 12.38 13.10 1.74
N GLN A 512 11.31 13.89 1.83
CA GLN A 512 10.58 14.11 3.07
C GLN A 512 9.25 13.34 3.00
N ARG A 513 9.10 12.32 3.85
CA ARG A 513 7.86 11.52 3.95
C ARG A 513 6.92 12.09 5.01
N GLU A 514 7.50 12.62 6.07
CA GLU A 514 6.82 13.26 7.18
C GLU A 514 7.52 14.60 7.44
N PRO A 515 6.78 15.65 7.84
CA PRO A 515 7.38 16.95 8.13
C PRO A 515 8.55 16.83 9.12
N GLY A 516 9.70 17.43 8.78
CA GLY A 516 10.90 17.39 9.61
C GLY A 516 11.67 16.06 9.59
N ARG A 517 11.30 15.10 8.73
CA ARG A 517 11.94 13.78 8.59
C ARG A 517 12.49 13.57 7.19
N TYR A 518 13.82 13.51 7.08
CA TYR A 518 14.49 13.46 5.79
C TYR A 518 15.13 12.09 5.56
N THR A 519 14.83 11.50 4.42
CA THR A 519 15.37 10.20 3.99
C THR A 519 16.26 10.37 2.77
N MET A 520 17.46 9.80 2.80
CA MET A 520 18.30 9.65 1.62
C MET A 520 17.97 8.33 0.92
N HIS A 521 17.75 8.39 -0.40
CA HIS A 521 17.50 7.22 -1.22
C HIS A 521 18.71 6.27 -1.22
N ASP A 522 18.51 4.95 -1.17
CA ASP A 522 19.59 3.95 -1.06
C ASP A 522 20.65 4.05 -2.17
N LEU A 523 20.22 4.28 -3.41
CA LEU A 523 21.14 4.56 -4.52
C LEU A 523 22.00 5.83 -4.31
N LEU A 524 21.49 6.87 -3.65
CA LEU A 524 22.30 8.04 -3.29
C LEU A 524 23.27 7.72 -2.16
N ARG A 525 22.84 6.92 -1.16
CA ARG A 525 23.74 6.39 -0.10
C ARG A 525 24.84 5.50 -0.67
N GLU A 526 24.59 4.74 -1.72
CA GLU A 526 25.63 3.98 -2.40
C GLU A 526 26.53 4.90 -3.24
N HIS A 527 25.98 5.96 -3.84
CA HIS A 527 26.77 6.95 -4.56
C HIS A 527 27.75 7.70 -3.65
N THR A 528 27.38 8.08 -2.42
CA THR A 528 28.33 8.71 -1.48
C THR A 528 29.56 7.83 -1.23
N ARG A 529 29.39 6.51 -1.13
CA ARG A 529 30.50 5.55 -0.98
C ARG A 529 31.44 5.57 -2.19
N THR A 530 30.91 5.77 -3.40
CA THR A 530 31.75 5.89 -4.61
C THR A 530 32.57 7.18 -4.64
N LEU A 531 32.00 8.29 -4.16
CA LEU A 531 32.69 9.59 -4.06
C LEU A 531 33.85 9.53 -3.05
N ASP A 532 33.63 8.91 -1.89
CA ASP A 532 34.67 8.75 -0.86
C ASP A 532 35.84 7.88 -1.34
N GLY A 533 35.56 6.82 -2.11
CA GLY A 533 36.58 5.96 -2.71
C GLY A 533 37.46 6.66 -3.75
N GLN A 534 36.92 7.65 -4.48
CA GLN A 534 37.67 8.46 -5.46
C GLN A 534 38.51 9.55 -4.79
N ALA A 535 37.99 10.19 -3.74
CA ALA A 535 38.73 11.17 -2.95
C ALA A 535 39.98 10.58 -2.27
N GLY A 536 39.93 9.30 -1.86
CA GLY A 536 41.07 8.58 -1.27
C GLY A 536 42.24 8.26 -2.23
N LEU A 537 42.04 8.40 -3.55
CA LEU A 537 43.05 8.05 -4.58
C LEU A 537 43.69 9.28 -5.26
N GLY A 538 43.20 10.50 -4.99
CA GLY A 538 43.51 11.71 -5.77
C GLY A 538 44.12 12.91 -5.03
N GLY A 539 44.64 12.74 -3.80
CA GLY A 539 45.04 13.87 -2.94
C GLY A 539 46.43 13.77 -2.32
N GLY A 540 47.48 13.72 -3.13
CA GLY A 540 48.86 13.98 -2.69
C GLY A 540 49.08 15.47 -2.44
N GLY A 541 48.41 16.03 -1.42
CA GLY A 541 48.53 17.43 -1.02
C GLY A 541 48.57 17.53 0.50
N ARG A 542 49.76 17.84 1.04
CA ARG A 542 49.93 18.27 2.42
C ARG A 542 49.10 19.55 2.66
N GLU A 543 47.92 19.40 3.25
CA GLU A 543 47.35 20.46 4.07
C GLU A 543 47.87 20.27 5.50
N THR A 544 48.84 21.09 5.86
CA THR A 544 49.38 21.21 7.22
C THR A 544 48.45 22.08 8.07
N GLY A 545 47.69 21.47 8.98
CA GLY A 545 47.06 22.15 10.11
C GLY A 545 45.64 21.68 10.43
N GLY A 546 45.51 20.66 11.29
CA GLY A 546 44.23 20.08 11.74
C GLY A 546 44.14 18.60 11.35
N GLY A 547 44.11 17.70 12.34
CA GLY A 547 44.26 16.26 12.15
C GLY A 547 43.29 15.67 11.12
N GLY A 548 43.85 14.87 10.21
CA GLY A 548 43.09 14.19 9.16
C GLY A 548 42.01 13.28 9.74
N GLU A 549 40.76 13.71 9.61
CA GLU A 549 39.57 12.91 9.86
C GLU A 549 39.26 12.08 8.62
N THR A 550 39.27 10.76 8.76
CA THR A 550 38.51 9.88 7.88
C THR A 550 37.01 10.12 8.18
N GLY A 551 36.44 11.14 7.52
CA GLY A 551 35.28 11.94 7.97
C GLY A 551 33.96 11.24 8.32
N GLY A 552 33.74 9.98 7.91
CA GLY A 552 32.52 9.24 8.23
C GLY A 552 32.45 8.75 9.69
N GLY A 553 33.55 8.25 10.25
CA GLY A 553 33.55 7.61 11.57
C GLY A 553 33.35 8.61 12.73
N ALA A 554 33.95 9.79 12.63
CA ALA A 554 33.81 10.84 13.63
C ALA A 554 32.40 11.46 13.63
N ALA A 555 31.79 11.63 12.45
CA ALA A 555 30.42 12.13 12.34
C ALA A 555 29.40 11.17 12.96
N VAL A 556 29.49 9.88 12.64
CA VAL A 556 28.60 8.87 13.24
C VAL A 556 28.83 8.76 14.76
N MET A 557 30.04 9.01 15.25
CA MET A 557 30.30 9.11 16.70
C MET A 557 29.52 10.27 17.33
N ARG A 558 29.54 11.47 16.73
CA ARG A 558 28.75 12.61 17.24
C ARG A 558 27.25 12.30 17.26
N LEU A 559 26.75 11.67 16.20
CA LEU A 559 25.36 11.20 16.13
C LEU A 559 25.03 10.21 17.26
N LEU A 560 25.90 9.23 17.49
CA LEU A 560 25.72 8.26 18.58
C LEU A 560 25.75 8.92 19.97
N VAL A 561 26.64 9.90 20.19
CA VAL A 561 26.70 10.66 21.45
C VAL A 561 25.45 11.52 21.64
N HIS A 562 24.92 12.13 20.57
CA HIS A 562 23.64 12.83 20.60
C HIS A 562 22.50 11.90 21.02
N TYR A 563 22.36 10.75 20.37
CA TYR A 563 21.34 9.76 20.73
C TYR A 563 21.49 9.26 22.16
N LEU A 564 22.71 9.03 22.66
CA LEU A 564 22.95 8.66 24.06
C LEU A 564 22.36 9.66 25.03
N HIS A 565 22.74 10.93 24.90
CA HIS A 565 22.33 11.94 25.87
C HIS A 565 20.87 12.34 25.72
N ARG A 566 20.33 12.36 24.49
CA ARG A 566 18.90 12.62 24.28
C ARG A 566 18.02 11.46 24.76
N SER A 567 18.43 10.21 24.55
CA SER A 567 17.79 9.03 25.16
C SER A 567 17.80 9.11 26.68
N ARG A 568 18.93 9.51 27.28
CA ARG A 568 18.99 9.73 28.74
C ARG A 568 18.02 10.82 29.18
N SER A 569 17.97 11.96 28.49
CA SER A 569 17.04 13.03 28.83
C SER A 569 15.58 12.56 28.75
N ALA A 570 15.21 11.82 27.70
CA ALA A 570 13.85 11.29 27.53
C ALA A 570 13.51 10.24 28.61
N VAL A 571 14.39 9.27 28.85
CA VAL A 571 14.19 8.21 29.84
C VAL A 571 14.09 8.78 31.26
N ARG A 572 14.83 9.85 31.58
CA ARG A 572 14.71 10.53 32.88
C ARG A 572 13.34 11.18 33.09
N GLN A 573 12.73 11.73 32.02
CA GLN A 573 11.39 12.30 32.10
C GLN A 573 10.32 11.22 32.28
N LEU A 574 10.48 10.08 31.59
CA LEU A 574 9.55 8.95 31.71
C LEU A 574 9.68 8.23 33.06
N TYR A 575 10.92 8.03 33.53
CA TYR A 575 11.23 7.15 34.65
C TYR A 575 12.22 7.80 35.63
N PRO A 576 11.78 8.82 36.39
CA PRO A 576 12.64 9.57 37.32
C PRO A 576 13.31 8.68 38.38
N ASP A 577 12.65 7.58 38.78
CA ASP A 577 13.06 6.73 39.90
C ASP A 577 14.17 5.72 39.54
N ASN A 578 14.66 5.72 38.30
CA ASN A 578 15.53 4.66 37.76
C ASN A 578 16.95 5.16 37.42
N ILE A 579 17.41 6.27 38.00
CA ILE A 579 18.65 6.94 37.58
C ILE A 579 19.79 6.68 38.56
N GLY A 580 20.64 5.72 38.22
CA GLY A 580 22.06 5.75 38.59
C GLY A 580 22.88 6.19 37.39
N ASP A 581 23.44 7.40 37.40
CA ASP A 581 24.34 7.82 36.32
C ASP A 581 25.63 7.00 36.37
N ARG A 582 25.96 6.32 35.27
CA ARG A 582 27.23 5.61 35.16
C ARG A 582 28.39 6.62 35.05
N PRO A 583 29.46 6.48 35.85
CA PRO A 583 30.67 7.26 35.63
C PRO A 583 31.29 6.96 34.25
N GLY A 584 32.01 7.92 33.68
CA GLY A 584 32.70 7.74 32.39
C GLY A 584 31.84 8.02 31.15
N LEU A 585 30.71 8.73 31.30
CA LEU A 585 29.92 9.18 30.16
C LEU A 585 30.76 10.09 29.26
N PRO A 586 30.68 9.92 27.92
CA PRO A 586 31.30 10.86 27.01
C PRO A 586 30.69 12.26 27.22
N PRO A 587 31.50 13.34 27.13
CA PRO A 587 30.97 14.69 27.21
C PRO A 587 29.95 14.92 26.09
N GLU A 588 28.97 15.79 26.36
CA GLU A 588 28.08 16.29 25.33
C GLU A 588 28.92 17.01 24.26
N LEU A 589 28.81 16.56 23.01
CA LEU A 589 29.55 17.15 21.88
C LEU A 589 28.72 18.23 21.17
N THR A 590 27.40 18.20 21.32
CA THR A 590 26.48 19.18 20.77
C THR A 590 25.41 19.54 21.80
N PRO A 591 24.88 20.78 21.79
CA PRO A 591 23.79 21.17 22.67
C PRO A 591 22.56 20.29 22.46
N ILE A 592 21.97 19.82 23.55
CA ILE A 592 20.78 18.96 23.51
C ILE A 592 19.61 19.76 24.03
N VAL A 593 18.55 19.82 23.24
CA VAL A 593 17.28 20.38 23.69
C VAL A 593 16.68 19.40 24.70
N PRO A 594 16.44 19.83 25.96
CA PRO A 594 15.81 18.98 26.95
C PRO A 594 14.39 18.64 26.49
N VAL A 595 14.01 17.37 26.67
CA VAL A 595 12.63 16.93 26.43
C VAL A 595 11.71 17.54 27.49
N ALA A 596 10.62 18.21 27.07
CA ALA A 596 9.80 19.05 27.94
C ALA A 596 8.90 18.25 28.90
N GLY A 597 8.50 17.03 28.53
CA GLY A 597 7.63 16.20 29.36
C GLY A 597 7.55 14.73 28.93
N PRO A 598 6.80 13.90 29.68
CA PRO A 598 6.68 12.46 29.42
C PRO A 598 6.11 12.10 28.04
N ASP A 599 5.11 12.83 27.55
CA ASP A 599 4.48 12.55 26.25
C ASP A 599 5.47 12.79 25.09
N GLU A 600 6.19 13.92 25.12
CA GLU A 600 7.25 14.19 24.13
C GLU A 600 8.40 13.16 24.23
N ALA A 601 8.71 12.68 25.43
CA ALA A 601 9.76 11.69 25.64
C ALA A 601 9.43 10.35 25.02
N ILE A 602 8.19 9.87 25.18
CA ILE A 602 7.77 8.61 24.57
C ILE A 602 7.66 8.74 23.05
N ASP A 603 7.06 9.82 22.55
CA ASP A 603 6.90 10.06 21.12
C ASP A 603 8.25 10.14 20.39
N TRP A 604 9.22 10.84 20.99
CA TRP A 604 10.57 10.93 20.42
C TRP A 604 11.29 9.59 20.48
N LEU A 605 11.22 8.85 21.60
CA LEU A 605 11.85 7.53 21.70
C LEU A 605 11.23 6.53 20.73
N ASP A 606 9.92 6.58 20.49
CA ASP A 606 9.24 5.73 19.51
C ASP A 606 9.66 6.07 18.08
N ALA A 607 9.74 7.36 17.75
CA ALA A 607 10.17 7.83 16.44
C ALA A 607 11.65 7.49 16.14
N GLU A 608 12.54 7.68 17.11
CA GLU A 608 13.98 7.48 16.92
C GLU A 608 14.48 6.06 17.19
N ARG A 609 13.68 5.18 17.80
CA ARG A 609 14.12 3.82 18.20
C ARG A 609 14.86 3.10 17.08
N GLY A 610 14.27 3.07 15.88
CA GLY A 610 14.88 2.43 14.71
C GLY A 610 16.22 3.06 14.30
N ASN A 611 16.32 4.39 14.33
CA ASN A 611 17.55 5.12 14.00
C ASN A 611 18.63 4.89 15.06
N ILE A 612 18.25 4.84 16.35
CA ILE A 612 19.17 4.55 17.45
C ILE A 612 19.72 3.13 17.34
N ILE A 613 18.86 2.13 17.13
CA ILE A 613 19.28 0.73 16.95
C ILE A 613 20.17 0.58 15.72
N ALA A 614 19.83 1.19 14.58
CA ALA A 614 20.67 1.18 13.38
C ALA A 614 22.05 1.82 13.64
N THR A 615 22.09 2.94 14.37
CA THR A 615 23.34 3.63 14.75
C THR A 615 24.18 2.78 15.70
N VAL A 616 23.56 2.00 16.59
CA VAL A 616 24.26 1.04 17.43
C VAL A 616 24.84 -0.11 16.62
N VAL A 617 24.07 -0.69 15.70
CA VAL A 617 24.52 -1.85 14.92
C VAL A 617 25.67 -1.47 14.00
N HIS A 618 25.53 -0.39 13.24
CA HIS A 618 26.46 0.00 12.17
C HIS A 618 27.45 1.10 12.56
N GLY A 619 27.25 1.78 13.69
CA GLY A 619 28.12 2.85 14.16
C GLY A 619 29.38 2.37 14.91
N PRO A 620 30.27 3.28 15.30
CA PRO A 620 31.55 2.96 15.93
C PRO A 620 31.37 2.31 17.32
N ARG A 621 32.38 1.55 17.77
CA ARG A 621 32.29 0.66 18.96
C ARG A 621 32.04 1.35 20.30
N VAL A 622 32.33 2.64 20.42
CA VAL A 622 32.34 3.36 21.70
C VAL A 622 30.90 3.69 22.14
N CYS A 623 30.67 3.86 23.44
CA CYS A 623 29.39 4.34 24.03
C CYS A 623 28.20 3.36 24.02
N VAL A 624 28.24 2.24 23.28
CA VAL A 624 27.09 1.31 23.19
C VAL A 624 26.63 0.80 24.56
N GLY A 625 27.55 0.48 25.48
CA GLY A 625 27.19 0.06 26.83
C GLY A 625 26.43 1.12 27.64
N HIS A 626 26.75 2.41 27.46
CA HIS A 626 26.03 3.51 28.11
C HIS A 626 24.64 3.69 27.51
N LEU A 627 24.50 3.54 26.20
CA LEU A 627 23.22 3.66 25.50
C LEU A 627 22.30 2.46 25.82
N ALA A 628 22.85 1.25 25.86
CA ALA A 628 22.15 0.05 26.32
C ALA A 628 21.60 0.23 27.74
N HIS A 629 22.42 0.74 28.64
CA HIS A 629 21.98 1.06 30.01
C HIS A 629 20.88 2.13 30.04
N ALA A 630 21.02 3.20 29.24
CA ALA A 630 20.06 4.29 29.18
C ALA A 630 18.69 3.83 28.65
N LEU A 631 18.66 3.02 27.59
CA LEU A 631 17.42 2.59 26.94
C LEU A 631 16.75 1.40 27.61
N ARG A 632 17.46 0.63 28.45
CA ARG A 632 16.93 -0.57 29.13
C ARG A 632 15.53 -0.37 29.74
N PRO A 633 15.24 0.69 30.52
CA PRO A 633 13.92 0.86 31.13
C PRO A 633 12.81 1.06 30.11
N TYR A 634 13.10 1.78 29.02
CA TYR A 634 12.13 2.03 27.95
C TYR A 634 11.86 0.77 27.15
N LEU A 635 12.91 0.08 26.68
CA LEU A 635 12.76 -1.13 25.87
C LEU A 635 12.05 -2.25 26.65
N ASP A 636 12.34 -2.39 27.95
CA ASP A 636 11.67 -3.36 28.82
C ASP A 636 10.19 -3.01 29.08
N ARG A 637 9.89 -1.76 29.47
CA ARG A 637 8.53 -1.35 29.86
C ARG A 637 7.57 -1.21 28.68
N GLN A 638 8.09 -0.89 27.49
CA GLN A 638 7.30 -0.82 26.25
C GLN A 638 7.33 -2.11 25.43
N ALA A 639 7.92 -3.19 25.97
CA ALA A 639 7.99 -4.51 25.35
C ALA A 639 8.70 -4.54 23.98
N HIS A 640 9.67 -3.66 23.76
CA HIS A 640 10.55 -3.69 22.58
C HIS A 640 11.68 -4.72 22.76
N HIS A 641 11.30 -5.98 22.99
CA HIS A 641 12.22 -7.06 23.35
C HIS A 641 13.20 -7.41 22.21
N ASP A 642 12.79 -7.33 20.95
CA ASP A 642 13.68 -7.59 19.80
C ASP A 642 14.78 -6.52 19.66
N ASP A 643 14.41 -5.24 19.85
CA ASP A 643 15.36 -4.13 19.89
C ASP A 643 16.29 -4.24 21.09
N ALA A 644 15.79 -4.67 22.25
CA ALA A 644 16.61 -4.95 23.44
C ALA A 644 17.63 -6.08 23.19
N VAL A 645 17.20 -7.21 22.62
CA VAL A 645 18.11 -8.32 22.26
C VAL A 645 19.20 -7.84 21.30
N THR A 646 18.83 -7.05 20.29
CA THR A 646 19.78 -6.48 19.33
C THR A 646 20.79 -5.57 20.03
N LEU A 647 20.31 -4.61 20.82
CA LEU A 647 21.14 -3.63 21.54
C LEU A 647 22.10 -4.29 22.52
N HIS A 648 21.60 -5.20 23.37
CA HIS A 648 22.43 -5.86 24.38
C HIS A 648 23.41 -6.87 23.75
N THR A 649 23.04 -7.54 22.65
CA THR A 649 23.95 -8.42 21.90
C THR A 649 25.09 -7.62 21.28
N VAL A 650 24.81 -6.48 20.66
CA VAL A 650 25.85 -5.60 20.11
C VAL A 650 26.72 -5.02 21.23
N ALA A 651 26.13 -4.66 22.38
CA ALA A 651 26.87 -4.23 23.56
C ALA A 651 27.85 -5.31 24.05
N LEU A 652 27.39 -6.57 24.14
CA LEU A 652 28.20 -7.73 24.54
C LEU A 652 29.33 -8.02 23.55
N GLN A 653 29.05 -8.02 22.25
CA GLN A 653 30.06 -8.26 21.22
C GLN A 653 31.16 -7.19 21.27
N ARG A 654 30.77 -5.92 21.42
CA ARG A 654 31.69 -4.78 21.48
C ARG A 654 32.49 -4.75 22.78
N SER A 655 31.88 -5.05 23.93
CA SER A 655 32.58 -5.11 25.21
C SER A 655 33.59 -6.25 25.28
N ARG A 656 33.24 -7.44 24.74
CA ARG A 656 34.20 -8.55 24.57
C ARG A 656 35.38 -8.16 23.69
N ALA A 657 35.13 -7.47 22.57
CA ALA A 657 36.20 -7.00 21.68
C ALA A 657 37.08 -5.90 22.30
N ASN A 658 36.55 -5.11 23.24
CA ASN A 658 37.28 -4.04 23.92
C ASN A 658 37.90 -4.49 25.26
N GLY A 659 37.58 -5.70 25.75
CA GLY A 659 38.07 -6.22 27.03
C GLY A 659 37.41 -5.58 28.26
N ASP A 660 36.12 -5.24 28.20
CA ASP A 660 35.35 -4.65 29.31
C ASP A 660 34.39 -5.68 29.93
N PRO A 661 34.81 -6.41 30.98
CA PRO A 661 34.00 -7.46 31.60
C PRO A 661 32.74 -6.91 32.29
N ASP A 662 32.76 -5.67 32.78
CA ASP A 662 31.62 -5.09 33.50
C ASP A 662 30.47 -4.75 32.54
N VAL A 663 30.79 -4.19 31.36
CA VAL A 663 29.77 -3.98 30.31
C VAL A 663 29.29 -5.32 29.74
N ALA A 664 30.19 -6.29 29.57
CA ALA A 664 29.81 -7.63 29.12
C ALA A 664 28.85 -8.33 30.11
N GLY A 665 29.17 -8.32 31.40
CA GLY A 665 28.33 -8.91 32.45
C GLY A 665 26.95 -8.25 32.56
N ARG A 666 26.88 -6.92 32.44
CA ARG A 666 25.58 -6.20 32.39
C ARG A 666 24.78 -6.54 31.15
N ALA A 667 25.40 -6.54 29.98
CA ALA A 667 24.72 -6.91 28.74
C ALA A 667 24.19 -8.36 28.78
N LEU A 668 24.94 -9.30 29.37
CA LEU A 668 24.50 -10.68 29.59
C LEU A 668 23.33 -10.75 30.57
N ALA A 669 23.38 -10.02 31.69
CA ALA A 669 22.28 -9.98 32.65
C ALA A 669 20.99 -9.36 32.06
N ASP A 670 21.12 -8.31 31.25
CA ASP A 670 19.98 -7.70 30.55
C ASP A 670 19.43 -8.60 29.42
N LEU A 671 20.28 -9.36 28.72
CA LEU A 671 19.86 -10.39 27.77
C LEU A 671 19.10 -11.51 28.48
N ALA A 672 19.61 -11.98 29.62
CA ALA A 672 18.94 -12.99 30.42
C ALA A 672 17.53 -12.56 30.82
N TRP A 673 17.40 -11.34 31.35
CA TRP A 673 16.11 -10.75 31.70
C TRP A 673 15.18 -10.63 30.48
N THR A 674 15.69 -10.16 29.34
CA THR A 674 14.89 -9.97 28.12
C THR A 674 14.38 -11.31 27.56
N HIS A 675 15.21 -12.36 27.56
CA HIS A 675 14.79 -13.70 27.16
C HIS A 675 13.78 -14.31 28.13
N TRP A 676 13.93 -14.06 29.44
CA TRP A 676 12.92 -14.47 30.41
C TRP A 676 11.56 -13.81 30.13
N ARG A 677 11.54 -12.51 29.79
CA ARG A 677 10.32 -11.78 29.40
C ARG A 677 9.65 -12.34 28.14
N ARG A 678 10.44 -12.85 27.19
CA ARG A 678 9.95 -13.52 25.97
C ARG A 678 9.43 -14.94 26.22
N GLY A 679 9.79 -15.54 27.36
CA GLY A 679 9.51 -16.95 27.67
C GLY A 679 10.60 -17.92 27.21
N ASP A 680 11.74 -17.42 26.73
CA ASP A 680 12.88 -18.22 26.26
C ASP A 680 13.75 -18.64 27.47
N TYR A 681 13.19 -19.44 28.37
CA TYR A 681 13.77 -19.70 29.70
C TYR A 681 15.15 -20.37 29.68
N GLU A 682 15.41 -21.24 28.69
CA GLU A 682 16.71 -21.90 28.53
C GLU A 682 17.81 -20.89 28.16
N GLN A 683 17.57 -20.03 27.15
CA GLN A 683 18.48 -18.94 26.81
C GLN A 683 18.64 -17.96 27.98
N ALA A 684 17.57 -17.65 28.70
CA ALA A 684 17.62 -16.78 29.87
C ALA A 684 18.58 -17.33 30.95
N ALA A 685 18.47 -18.61 31.29
CA ALA A 685 19.38 -19.26 32.23
C ALA A 685 20.83 -19.26 31.73
N SER A 686 21.05 -19.59 30.46
CA SER A 686 22.39 -19.61 29.86
C SER A 686 23.08 -18.25 29.92
N PHE A 687 22.36 -17.16 29.60
CA PHE A 687 22.94 -15.81 29.67
C PHE A 687 23.18 -15.35 31.11
N ALA A 688 22.31 -15.73 32.06
CA ALA A 688 22.51 -15.41 33.47
C ALA A 688 23.74 -16.13 34.04
N GLU A 689 23.93 -17.41 33.74
CA GLU A 689 25.12 -18.16 34.14
C GLU A 689 26.39 -17.54 33.54
N GLN A 690 26.38 -17.19 32.25
CA GLN A 690 27.49 -16.47 31.63
C GLN A 690 27.77 -15.10 32.27
N ALA A 691 26.74 -14.37 32.71
CA ALA A 691 26.93 -13.09 33.40
C ALA A 691 27.70 -13.28 34.72
N LEU A 692 27.38 -14.35 35.47
CA LEU A 692 28.04 -14.69 36.74
C LEU A 692 29.51 -15.12 36.55
N ASP A 693 29.85 -15.67 35.40
CA ASP A 693 31.23 -16.07 35.08
C ASP A 693 32.10 -14.91 34.58
N VAL A 694 31.50 -13.90 33.96
CA VAL A 694 32.22 -12.84 33.24
C VAL A 694 32.57 -11.63 34.12
N THR A 695 31.79 -11.34 35.17
CA THR A 695 32.00 -10.17 36.01
C THR A 695 31.89 -10.49 37.50
N ASP A 696 32.70 -9.77 38.29
CA ASP A 696 32.65 -9.76 39.75
C ASP A 696 31.78 -8.61 40.29
N ASP A 697 31.30 -7.70 39.44
CA ASP A 697 30.43 -6.58 39.83
C ASP A 697 29.10 -7.11 40.41
N GLU A 698 28.80 -6.75 41.65
CA GLU A 698 27.64 -7.24 42.38
C GLU A 698 26.31 -6.83 41.72
N PHE A 699 26.29 -5.70 40.99
CA PHE A 699 25.08 -5.21 40.33
C PHE A 699 24.58 -6.16 39.22
N PRO A 700 25.31 -6.46 38.14
CA PRO A 700 24.87 -7.43 37.12
C PRO A 700 24.67 -8.84 37.70
N ARG A 701 25.51 -9.27 38.66
CA ARG A 701 25.37 -10.59 39.30
C ARG A 701 24.06 -10.75 40.05
N SER A 702 23.61 -9.70 40.75
CA SER A 702 22.31 -9.71 41.43
C SER A 702 21.15 -9.90 40.44
N LEU A 703 21.19 -9.26 39.25
CA LEU A 703 20.16 -9.43 38.22
C LEU A 703 20.18 -10.84 37.62
N ALA A 704 21.37 -11.37 37.39
CA ALA A 704 21.55 -12.73 36.87
C ALA A 704 21.00 -13.78 37.85
N MET A 705 21.34 -13.68 39.14
CA MET A 705 20.79 -14.56 40.18
C MET A 705 19.28 -14.41 40.34
N HIS A 706 18.76 -13.18 40.25
CA HIS A 706 17.32 -12.94 40.25
C HIS A 706 16.66 -13.65 39.06
N THR A 707 17.18 -13.45 37.86
CA THR A 707 16.64 -14.09 36.64
C THR A 707 16.70 -15.62 36.73
N LEU A 708 17.77 -16.21 37.27
CA LEU A 708 17.84 -17.65 37.51
C LEU A 708 16.79 -18.13 38.52
N GLY A 709 16.53 -17.32 39.56
CA GLY A 709 15.44 -17.56 40.50
C GLY A 709 14.08 -17.57 39.82
N ASP A 710 13.82 -16.59 38.95
CA ASP A 710 12.57 -16.48 38.19
C ASP A 710 12.42 -17.61 37.15
N VAL A 711 13.52 -18.04 36.49
CA VAL A 711 13.50 -19.21 35.60
C VAL A 711 13.19 -20.48 36.38
N ALA A 712 13.90 -20.73 37.49
CA ALA A 712 13.66 -21.90 38.34
C ALA A 712 12.22 -21.92 38.88
N TRP A 713 11.67 -20.74 39.18
CA TRP A 713 10.28 -20.59 39.58
C TRP A 713 9.29 -21.02 38.48
N GLN A 714 9.48 -20.55 37.23
CA GLN A 714 8.63 -20.96 36.11
C GLN A 714 8.71 -22.48 35.85
N LEU A 715 9.88 -23.08 36.06
CA LEU A 715 10.09 -24.53 35.93
C LEU A 715 9.65 -25.34 37.17
N ARG A 716 8.98 -24.70 38.15
CA ARG A 716 8.50 -25.28 39.42
C ARG A 716 9.59 -25.93 40.30
N ASP A 717 10.85 -25.52 40.15
CA ASP A 717 11.93 -25.86 41.10
C ASP A 717 12.00 -24.80 42.21
N THR A 718 11.07 -24.90 43.17
CA THR A 718 10.95 -23.93 44.26
C THR A 718 12.20 -23.87 45.16
N GLY A 719 12.94 -24.98 45.27
CA GLY A 719 14.15 -25.06 46.09
C GLY A 719 15.30 -24.27 45.47
N ARG A 720 15.59 -24.50 44.19
CA ARG A 720 16.58 -23.72 43.44
C ARG A 720 16.20 -22.25 43.37
N ALA A 721 14.91 -21.97 43.13
CA ALA A 721 14.41 -20.61 43.05
C ALA A 721 14.59 -19.83 44.37
N GLU A 722 14.28 -20.43 45.53
CA GLU A 722 14.53 -19.82 46.85
C GLU A 722 16.03 -19.54 47.09
N THR A 723 16.92 -20.46 46.71
CA THR A 723 18.37 -20.27 46.86
C THR A 723 18.88 -19.12 45.98
N CYS A 724 18.53 -19.10 44.70
CA CYS A 724 18.96 -18.05 43.78
C CYS A 724 18.44 -16.67 44.20
N LEU A 725 17.17 -16.55 44.62
CA LEU A 725 16.64 -15.26 45.08
C LEU A 725 17.27 -14.78 46.39
N LYS A 726 17.65 -15.68 47.31
CA LYS A 726 18.39 -15.28 48.52
C LYS A 726 19.77 -14.72 48.18
N GLU A 727 20.49 -15.36 47.27
CA GLU A 727 21.79 -14.86 46.81
C GLU A 727 21.63 -13.53 46.06
N ALA A 728 20.62 -13.40 45.21
CA ALA A 728 20.28 -12.14 44.53
C ALA A 728 20.01 -11.00 45.52
N LEU A 729 19.31 -11.30 46.63
CA LEU A 729 18.98 -10.35 47.69
C LEU A 729 20.23 -9.86 48.43
N ASP A 730 21.14 -10.78 48.77
CA ASP A 730 22.40 -10.44 49.44
C ASP A 730 23.28 -9.60 48.51
N LEU A 731 23.38 -9.95 47.22
CA LEU A 731 24.10 -9.17 46.21
C LEU A 731 23.48 -7.78 46.02
N ALA A 732 22.15 -7.65 45.97
CA ALA A 732 21.46 -6.37 45.84
C ALA A 732 21.78 -5.44 47.03
N ARG A 733 21.83 -5.99 48.25
CA ARG A 733 22.18 -5.24 49.47
C ARG A 733 23.63 -4.78 49.48
N VAL A 734 24.56 -5.64 49.04
CA VAL A 734 25.98 -5.28 48.93
C VAL A 734 26.18 -4.19 47.88
N ALA A 735 25.50 -4.31 46.73
CA ALA A 735 25.52 -3.30 45.67
C ALA A 735 24.80 -1.99 46.04
N GLY A 736 24.00 -1.99 47.12
CA GLY A 736 23.15 -0.85 47.50
C GLY A 736 21.97 -0.59 46.56
N ASP A 737 21.59 -1.57 45.73
CA ASP A 737 20.45 -1.48 44.80
C ASP A 737 19.14 -1.77 45.54
N ARG A 738 18.57 -0.72 46.14
CA ARG A 738 17.31 -0.83 46.89
C ARG A 738 16.10 -1.18 46.03
N ALA A 739 16.09 -0.72 44.78
CA ALA A 739 15.01 -1.04 43.85
C ALA A 739 14.98 -2.55 43.60
N ARG A 740 16.15 -3.15 43.34
CA ARG A 740 16.25 -4.60 43.20
C ARG A 740 16.01 -5.36 44.48
N GLU A 741 16.48 -4.87 45.63
CA GLU A 741 16.15 -5.47 46.93
C GLU A 741 14.63 -5.62 47.09
N GLY A 742 13.85 -4.58 46.76
CA GLY A 742 12.39 -4.63 46.77
C GLY A 742 11.81 -5.69 45.82
N PHE A 743 12.28 -5.74 44.57
CA PHE A 743 11.80 -6.72 43.59
C PHE A 743 12.09 -8.17 44.02
N VAL A 744 13.32 -8.45 44.44
CA VAL A 744 13.73 -9.79 44.90
C VAL A 744 12.95 -10.22 46.14
N LEU A 745 12.68 -9.31 47.08
CA LEU A 745 11.83 -9.59 48.24
C LEU A 745 10.39 -9.93 47.83
N GLY A 746 9.84 -9.23 46.84
CA GLY A 746 8.51 -9.53 46.32
C GLY A 746 8.42 -10.93 45.72
N ASP A 747 9.38 -11.27 44.86
CA ASP A 747 9.42 -12.58 44.20
C ASP A 747 9.71 -13.71 45.20
N LEU A 748 10.60 -13.50 46.18
CA LEU A 748 10.81 -14.43 47.29
C LEU A 748 9.53 -14.64 48.09
N GLY A 749 8.74 -13.59 48.29
CA GLY A 749 7.41 -13.67 48.89
C GLY A 749 6.48 -14.62 48.13
N MET A 750 6.46 -14.52 46.80
CA MET A 750 5.66 -15.43 45.95
C MET A 750 6.13 -16.87 46.02
N ILE A 751 7.46 -17.11 46.07
CA ILE A 751 8.00 -18.46 46.22
C ILE A 751 7.57 -19.10 47.54
N LEU A 752 7.70 -18.35 48.63
CA LEU A 752 7.31 -18.79 49.97
C LEU A 752 5.81 -19.08 50.06
N ASP A 753 4.98 -18.27 49.39
CA ASP A 753 3.53 -18.48 49.33
C ASP A 753 3.16 -19.81 48.69
N ARG A 754 3.76 -20.15 47.53
CA ARG A 754 3.51 -21.44 46.86
C ARG A 754 4.11 -22.63 47.61
N ALA A 755 5.14 -22.41 48.43
CA ALA A 755 5.63 -23.40 49.38
C ALA A 755 4.72 -23.54 50.64
N GLY A 756 3.61 -22.81 50.72
CA GLY A 756 2.66 -22.84 51.84
C GLY A 756 3.07 -22.00 53.05
N ARG A 757 4.16 -21.25 52.96
CA ARG A 757 4.72 -20.39 54.03
C ARG A 757 4.12 -18.98 53.98
N HIS A 758 2.79 -18.90 54.02
CA HIS A 758 2.03 -17.65 53.79
C HIS A 758 2.41 -16.49 54.72
N ASP A 759 2.70 -16.75 55.99
CA ASP A 759 3.09 -15.70 56.95
C ASP A 759 4.47 -15.12 56.63
N GLU A 760 5.39 -15.94 56.13
CA GLU A 760 6.72 -15.48 55.70
C GLU A 760 6.61 -14.69 54.41
N ALA A 761 5.84 -15.21 53.45
CA ALA A 761 5.51 -14.52 52.21
C ALA A 761 4.96 -13.11 52.48
N ARG A 762 4.02 -13.00 53.41
CA ARG A 762 3.43 -11.71 53.80
C ARG A 762 4.47 -10.73 54.33
N ARG A 763 5.40 -11.17 55.19
CA ARG A 763 6.46 -10.32 55.73
C ARG A 763 7.39 -9.79 54.63
N HIS A 764 7.78 -10.65 53.68
CA HIS A 764 8.62 -10.25 52.56
C HIS A 764 7.91 -9.24 51.64
N LEU A 765 6.64 -9.48 51.31
CA LEU A 765 5.84 -8.55 50.51
C LEU A 765 5.61 -7.21 51.21
N ASP A 766 5.36 -7.20 52.53
CA ASP A 766 5.20 -5.95 53.29
C ASP A 766 6.50 -5.15 53.36
N LEU A 767 7.65 -5.82 53.47
CA LEU A 767 8.97 -5.17 53.39
C LEU A 767 9.24 -4.61 52.00
N ALA A 768 8.98 -5.37 50.94
CA ALA A 768 9.11 -4.93 49.55
C ALA A 768 8.26 -3.68 49.27
N LEU A 769 7.00 -3.69 49.71
CA LEU A 769 6.09 -2.55 49.55
C LEU A 769 6.58 -1.32 50.30
N ALA A 770 7.11 -1.49 51.52
CA ALA A 770 7.66 -0.39 52.30
C ALA A 770 8.92 0.21 51.64
N LEU A 771 9.78 -0.62 51.07
CA LEU A 771 10.97 -0.17 50.33
C LEU A 771 10.59 0.63 49.09
N HIS A 772 9.72 0.10 48.23
CA HIS A 772 9.30 0.79 47.02
C HIS A 772 8.61 2.12 47.31
N ARG A 773 7.77 2.20 48.35
CA ARG A 773 7.16 3.47 48.78
C ARG A 773 8.16 4.48 49.29
N LYS A 774 9.16 4.03 50.06
CA LYS A 774 10.20 4.91 50.61
C LYS A 774 11.09 5.48 49.51
N ASP A 775 11.39 4.68 48.49
CA ASP A 775 12.22 5.08 47.35
C ASP A 775 11.42 5.77 46.23
N GLY A 776 10.09 5.91 46.40
CA GLY A 776 9.24 6.55 45.41
C GLY A 776 9.11 5.76 44.11
N ASN A 777 9.19 4.42 44.14
CA ASN A 777 9.11 3.56 42.96
C ASN A 777 7.68 3.02 42.75
N PRO A 778 6.80 3.70 41.99
CA PRO A 778 5.41 3.30 41.79
C PRO A 778 5.28 1.97 41.04
N LEU A 779 6.23 1.66 40.15
CA LEU A 779 6.25 0.38 39.43
C LEU A 779 6.43 -0.79 40.39
N GLY A 780 7.41 -0.68 41.29
CA GLY A 780 7.67 -1.68 42.32
C GLY A 780 6.48 -1.83 43.28
N GLU A 781 5.86 -0.70 43.67
CA GLU A 781 4.63 -0.72 44.46
C GLU A 781 3.49 -1.47 43.73
N ALA A 782 3.25 -1.18 42.46
CA ALA A 782 2.21 -1.86 41.66
C ALA A 782 2.46 -3.37 41.56
N ARG A 783 3.72 -3.79 41.33
CA ARG A 783 4.08 -5.21 41.26
C ARG A 783 3.83 -5.92 42.58
N VAL A 784 4.26 -5.34 43.69
CA VAL A 784 4.02 -5.93 45.01
C VAL A 784 2.53 -5.92 45.37
N LEU A 785 1.76 -4.90 44.97
CA LEU A 785 0.30 -4.91 45.12
C LEU A 785 -0.34 -6.06 44.35
N ASN A 786 0.09 -6.31 43.12
CA ASN A 786 -0.38 -7.44 42.32
C ASN A 786 -0.06 -8.79 42.99
N GLN A 787 1.15 -8.94 43.50
CA GLN A 787 1.61 -10.12 44.26
C GLN A 787 0.84 -10.31 45.57
N VAL A 788 0.56 -9.24 46.30
CA VAL A 788 -0.30 -9.28 47.48
C VAL A 788 -1.73 -9.71 47.12
N GLY A 789 -2.23 -9.32 45.95
CA GLY A 789 -3.51 -9.81 45.43
C GLY A 789 -3.52 -11.33 45.27
N LEU A 790 -2.47 -11.89 44.65
CA LEU A 790 -2.31 -13.34 44.50
C LEU A 790 -2.29 -14.06 45.86
N LEU A 791 -1.47 -13.57 46.82
CA LEU A 791 -1.41 -14.11 48.18
C LEU A 791 -2.79 -14.09 48.87
N LEU A 792 -3.53 -12.98 48.78
CA LEU A 792 -4.85 -12.85 49.38
C LEU A 792 -5.85 -13.85 48.78
N ARG A 793 -5.76 -14.13 47.47
CA ARG A 793 -6.59 -15.15 46.84
C ARG A 793 -6.26 -16.55 47.34
N HIS A 794 -4.99 -16.91 47.49
CA HIS A 794 -4.59 -18.20 48.07
C HIS A 794 -5.03 -18.36 49.54
N GLN A 795 -5.15 -17.25 50.27
CA GLN A 795 -5.74 -17.21 51.62
C GLN A 795 -7.28 -17.24 51.64
N GLY A 796 -7.94 -17.37 50.48
CA GLY A 796 -9.40 -17.42 50.39
C GLY A 796 -10.09 -16.06 50.54
N ARG A 797 -9.40 -14.94 50.30
CA ARG A 797 -9.91 -13.56 50.40
C ARG A 797 -9.99 -12.86 49.04
N PRO A 798 -10.82 -13.35 48.09
CA PRO A 798 -10.79 -12.91 46.69
C PRO A 798 -11.30 -11.46 46.49
N PHE A 799 -12.17 -10.94 47.36
CA PHE A 799 -12.61 -9.54 47.30
C PHE A 799 -11.46 -8.56 47.53
N GLU A 800 -10.69 -8.78 48.60
CA GLU A 800 -9.53 -7.94 48.90
C GLU A 800 -8.43 -8.11 47.85
N ALA A 801 -8.29 -9.32 47.28
CA ALA A 801 -7.39 -9.55 46.15
C ALA A 801 -7.74 -8.65 44.96
N GLY A 802 -9.03 -8.59 44.59
CA GLY A 802 -9.53 -7.76 43.49
C GLY A 802 -9.21 -6.27 43.68
N ASP A 803 -9.28 -5.74 44.90
CA ASP A 803 -8.91 -4.34 45.16
C ASP A 803 -7.41 -4.08 44.99
N ARG A 804 -6.55 -5.05 45.32
CA ARG A 804 -5.10 -4.93 45.12
C ARG A 804 -4.73 -4.99 43.63
N HIS A 805 -5.31 -5.92 42.88
CA HIS A 805 -5.13 -6.01 41.43
C HIS A 805 -5.59 -4.75 40.71
N ARG A 806 -6.74 -4.18 41.11
CA ARG A 806 -7.26 -2.92 40.52
C ARG A 806 -6.31 -1.74 40.74
N ARG A 807 -5.80 -1.56 41.96
CA ARG A 807 -4.82 -0.50 42.26
C ARG A 807 -3.52 -0.69 41.48
N ALA A 808 -3.04 -1.93 41.34
CA ALA A 808 -1.88 -2.22 40.50
C ALA A 808 -2.15 -1.85 39.03
N ALA A 809 -3.31 -2.23 38.49
CA ALA A 809 -3.71 -1.90 37.11
C ALA A 809 -3.83 -0.39 36.86
N GLU A 810 -4.34 0.39 37.83
CA GLU A 810 -4.38 1.85 37.74
C GLU A 810 -2.98 2.47 37.59
N VAL A 811 -2.01 2.00 38.38
CA VAL A 811 -0.63 2.47 38.31
C VAL A 811 0.02 2.04 36.99
N TYR A 812 -0.11 0.77 36.59
CA TYR A 812 0.46 0.30 35.32
C TYR A 812 -0.11 1.04 34.10
N ARG A 813 -1.42 1.34 34.12
CA ARG A 813 -2.08 2.13 33.08
C ARG A 813 -1.53 3.55 33.02
N ALA A 814 -1.37 4.21 34.16
CA ALA A 814 -0.79 5.55 34.22
C ALA A 814 0.67 5.60 33.72
N MET A 815 1.41 4.50 33.87
CA MET A 815 2.80 4.37 33.41
C MET A 815 2.94 3.82 31.98
N GLY A 816 1.84 3.44 31.32
CA GLY A 816 1.87 2.83 29.99
C GLY A 816 2.52 1.43 29.93
N ASN A 817 2.69 0.73 31.06
CA ASN A 817 3.31 -0.59 31.10
C ASN A 817 2.29 -1.68 30.73
N ARG A 818 2.20 -2.00 29.44
CA ARG A 818 1.17 -2.91 28.89
C ARG A 818 1.34 -4.35 29.39
N SER A 819 2.58 -4.83 29.51
CA SER A 819 2.85 -6.22 29.90
C SER A 819 2.42 -6.49 31.34
N ASP A 820 2.77 -5.61 32.27
CA ASP A 820 2.37 -5.80 33.68
C ASP A 820 0.89 -5.44 33.92
N LEU A 821 0.33 -4.53 33.09
CA LEU A 821 -1.10 -4.23 33.09
C LEU A 821 -1.92 -5.48 32.73
N ALA A 822 -1.48 -6.28 31.75
CA ALA A 822 -2.12 -7.56 31.40
C ALA A 822 -2.14 -8.53 32.59
N ALA A 823 -1.02 -8.67 33.31
CA ALA A 823 -0.93 -9.52 34.50
C ALA A 823 -1.88 -9.07 35.62
N ALA A 824 -2.04 -7.75 35.82
CA ALA A 824 -2.97 -7.21 36.81
C ALA A 824 -4.44 -7.47 36.42
N HIS A 825 -4.78 -7.36 35.13
CA HIS A 825 -6.11 -7.71 34.61
C HIS A 825 -6.40 -9.22 34.73
N ASN A 826 -5.42 -10.08 34.44
CA ASN A 826 -5.54 -11.52 34.69
C ASN A 826 -5.82 -11.83 36.16
N GLY A 827 -5.05 -11.24 37.08
CA GLY A 827 -5.28 -11.39 38.52
C GLY A 827 -6.65 -10.88 38.97
N LEU A 828 -7.13 -9.77 38.39
CA LEU A 828 -8.45 -9.23 38.67
C LEU A 828 -9.58 -10.16 38.17
N GLY A 829 -9.46 -10.70 36.95
CA GLY A 829 -10.41 -11.69 36.41
C GLY A 829 -10.48 -12.95 37.27
N GLU A 830 -9.32 -13.47 37.68
CA GLU A 830 -9.20 -14.63 38.57
C GLU A 830 -9.85 -14.37 39.95
N ALA A 831 -9.67 -13.17 40.51
CA ALA A 831 -10.27 -12.78 41.79
C ALA A 831 -11.80 -12.61 41.69
N LEU A 832 -12.30 -12.05 40.58
CA LEU A 832 -13.74 -11.91 40.33
C LEU A 832 -14.42 -13.27 40.16
N LEU A 833 -13.80 -14.19 39.40
CA LEU A 833 -14.30 -15.54 39.22
C LEU A 833 -14.34 -16.30 40.55
N ALA A 834 -13.26 -16.24 41.35
CA ALA A 834 -13.24 -16.86 42.68
C ALA A 834 -14.28 -16.26 43.65
N SER A 835 -14.57 -14.95 43.53
CA SER A 835 -15.61 -14.29 44.31
C SER A 835 -17.01 -14.77 43.94
N SER A 836 -17.27 -15.04 42.65
CA SER A 836 -18.55 -15.61 42.18
C SER A 836 -18.81 -17.00 42.75
N THR A 837 -17.78 -17.83 42.88
CA THR A 837 -17.91 -19.19 43.42
C THR A 837 -18.15 -19.20 44.93
N GLN A 838 -17.71 -18.16 45.65
CA GLN A 838 -17.93 -18.00 47.10
C GLN A 838 -19.25 -17.31 47.44
N ALA A 839 -19.74 -16.41 46.59
CA ALA A 839 -21.01 -15.71 46.76
C ALA A 839 -22.15 -16.55 46.18
N GLY A 840 -23.15 -16.91 47.00
CA GLY A 840 -24.40 -17.46 46.45
C GLY A 840 -25.12 -16.43 45.55
N PRO A 841 -26.10 -16.84 44.70
CA PRO A 841 -26.74 -15.96 43.70
C PRO A 841 -27.34 -14.67 44.28
N ALA A 842 -27.80 -14.69 45.53
CA ALA A 842 -28.37 -13.53 46.22
C ALA A 842 -27.30 -12.53 46.72
N ALA A 843 -26.11 -12.99 47.06
CA ALA A 843 -25.00 -12.15 47.51
C ALA A 843 -24.31 -11.46 46.31
N GLU A 844 -24.27 -12.12 45.15
CA GLU A 844 -23.77 -11.51 43.90
C GLU A 844 -24.59 -10.29 43.49
N HIS A 845 -25.93 -10.34 43.65
CA HIS A 845 -26.85 -9.25 43.33
C HIS A 845 -26.65 -8.04 44.26
N GLU A 846 -26.49 -8.25 45.57
CA GLU A 846 -26.25 -7.17 46.53
C GLU A 846 -24.88 -6.50 46.31
N MET A 847 -23.87 -7.27 45.92
CA MET A 847 -22.52 -6.76 45.66
C MET A 847 -22.40 -6.00 44.34
N THR A 848 -23.09 -6.45 43.28
CA THR A 848 -23.20 -5.70 42.02
C THR A 848 -23.89 -4.35 42.24
N LEU A 849 -24.92 -4.30 43.08
CA LEU A 849 -25.60 -3.06 43.46
C LEU A 849 -24.70 -2.09 44.26
N ARG A 850 -23.89 -2.59 45.22
CA ARG A 850 -22.94 -1.74 45.97
C ARG A 850 -21.84 -1.14 45.09
N ALA A 851 -21.29 -1.92 44.16
CA ALA A 851 -20.29 -1.44 43.21
C ALA A 851 -20.88 -0.42 42.20
N TRP A 852 -22.14 -0.57 41.81
CA TRP A 852 -22.87 0.42 41.01
C TRP A 852 -23.02 1.76 41.74
N HIS A 853 -23.31 1.74 43.04
CA HIS A 853 -23.38 2.96 43.86
C HIS A 853 -22.03 3.68 43.97
N GLU A 854 -20.91 2.96 44.09
CA GLU A 854 -19.56 3.56 44.12
C GLU A 854 -19.18 4.21 42.77
N LYS A 855 -19.48 3.55 41.64
CA LYS A 855 -19.22 4.09 40.29
C LYS A 855 -20.10 5.31 39.97
N GLY A 856 -21.34 5.32 40.46
CA GLY A 856 -22.24 6.48 40.36
C GLY A 856 -21.74 7.70 41.13
N HIS A 857 -21.06 7.50 42.27
CA HIS A 857 -20.46 8.59 43.05
C HIS A 857 -19.18 9.15 42.42
N GLU A 858 -18.39 8.34 41.70
CA GLU A 858 -17.21 8.82 40.95
C GLU A 858 -17.61 9.56 39.67
N GLN A 859 -18.61 9.09 38.93
CA GLN A 859 -19.12 9.80 37.74
C GLN A 859 -19.84 11.11 38.10
N GLY A 860 -20.50 11.17 39.27
CA GLY A 860 -21.14 12.38 39.80
C GLY A 860 -20.15 13.48 40.23
N ARG A 861 -18.87 13.18 40.44
CA ARG A 861 -17.82 14.19 40.71
C ARG A 861 -17.20 14.80 39.45
N GLY A 862 -17.37 14.16 38.29
CA GLY A 862 -16.84 14.61 37.00
C GLY A 862 -17.83 15.41 36.13
N LYS A 863 -19.13 15.40 36.44
CA LYS A 863 -20.19 16.07 35.65
C LYS A 863 -21.12 16.93 36.50
N GLY A 864 -20.57 17.60 37.50
CA GLY A 864 -21.28 18.51 38.40
C GLY A 864 -21.05 19.99 38.10
N ARG A 865 -20.85 20.38 36.85
CA ARG A 865 -21.00 21.75 36.32
C ARG A 865 -21.37 21.61 34.85
N GLU A 866 -22.41 22.30 34.41
CA GLU A 866 -22.98 22.25 33.05
C GLU A 866 -23.95 21.08 32.81
N GLN A 867 -25.15 21.17 33.38
CA GLN A 867 -26.43 20.82 32.75
C GLN A 867 -27.55 20.82 33.81
N GLU A 868 -27.86 22.00 34.34
CA GLU A 868 -29.16 22.28 34.97
C GLU A 868 -29.79 23.47 34.25
N SER A 869 -30.28 23.22 33.04
CA SER A 869 -31.36 23.99 32.44
C SER A 869 -31.94 23.14 31.32
N GLU A 870 -33.27 23.01 31.31
CA GLU A 870 -34.07 22.28 30.32
C GLU A 870 -34.31 20.80 30.65
N GLN A 871 -35.37 20.53 31.44
CA GLN A 871 -36.63 20.04 30.88
C GLN A 871 -37.60 19.68 32.01
N GLY A 872 -38.68 20.45 32.11
CA GLY A 872 -39.89 20.08 32.82
C GLY A 872 -40.96 19.60 31.83
N HIS A 873 -41.87 18.78 32.35
CA HIS A 873 -43.04 18.18 31.69
C HIS A 873 -42.69 17.05 30.70
N GLU A 874 -43.26 15.85 30.76
CA GLU A 874 -44.68 15.50 30.93
C GLU A 874 -44.88 14.15 31.65
N GLN A 875 -46.04 14.04 32.28
CA GLN A 875 -46.64 12.84 32.86
C GLN A 875 -47.71 12.29 31.91
N GLU A 876 -47.96 10.97 32.01
CA GLU A 876 -49.17 10.21 31.61
C GLU A 876 -49.37 9.75 30.15
N LYS A 877 -49.25 8.42 29.97
CA LYS A 877 -50.21 7.46 29.33
C LYS A 877 -49.40 6.18 29.04
N GLY A 878 -49.85 4.96 29.27
CA GLY A 878 -51.14 4.42 29.69
C GLY A 878 -50.96 2.90 29.80
N LYS A 879 -51.80 2.29 30.63
CA LYS A 879 -51.91 0.83 30.80
C LYS A 879 -52.12 0.13 29.46
N GLY A 880 -51.36 -0.94 29.23
CA GLY A 880 -51.74 -1.95 28.23
C GLY A 880 -50.58 -2.81 27.76
N ARG A 881 -50.27 -3.87 28.53
CA ARG A 881 -50.14 -5.28 28.06
C ARG A 881 -49.23 -6.08 28.99
N GLU A 882 -49.89 -6.78 29.91
CA GLU A 882 -49.39 -8.04 30.47
C GLU A 882 -49.19 -9.03 29.32
N GLN A 883 -48.06 -8.92 28.64
CA GLN A 883 -47.46 -9.88 27.70
C GLN A 883 -46.02 -9.51 27.30
N GLU A 884 -45.49 -8.38 27.78
CA GLU A 884 -44.06 -8.02 27.69
C GLU A 884 -43.25 -8.49 28.93
N GLY A 885 -43.90 -9.16 29.88
CA GLY A 885 -43.29 -9.61 31.14
C GLY A 885 -42.33 -10.81 31.00
N GLU A 886 -42.32 -11.54 29.89
CA GLU A 886 -41.34 -12.63 29.70
C GLU A 886 -40.12 -12.17 28.90
N GLN A 887 -40.30 -11.35 27.85
CA GLN A 887 -39.18 -10.80 27.06
C GLN A 887 -38.41 -9.68 27.80
N GLY A 888 -39.10 -8.87 28.62
CA GLY A 888 -38.44 -7.90 29.50
C GLY A 888 -37.60 -8.59 30.58
N HIS A 889 -38.07 -9.71 31.13
CA HIS A 889 -37.31 -10.50 32.10
C HIS A 889 -36.14 -11.27 31.47
N GLU A 890 -36.22 -11.67 30.19
CA GLU A 890 -35.12 -12.30 29.44
C GLU A 890 -34.03 -11.29 29.02
N GLN A 891 -34.41 -10.11 28.54
CA GLN A 891 -33.45 -9.02 28.24
C GLN A 891 -32.82 -8.43 29.51
N GLN A 892 -33.58 -8.39 30.62
CA GLN A 892 -33.07 -7.94 31.90
C GLN A 892 -32.17 -9.01 32.56
N ARG A 893 -32.50 -10.31 32.43
CA ARG A 893 -31.58 -11.41 32.79
C ARG A 893 -30.31 -11.46 31.92
N GLY A 894 -30.41 -11.15 30.62
CA GLY A 894 -29.27 -11.05 29.72
C GLY A 894 -28.32 -9.88 30.10
N ARG A 895 -28.89 -8.71 30.42
CA ARG A 895 -28.14 -7.54 30.91
C ARG A 895 -27.62 -7.70 32.35
N GLU A 896 -28.31 -8.47 33.19
CA GLU A 896 -27.86 -8.84 34.54
C GLU A 896 -26.74 -9.90 34.49
N SER A 897 -26.77 -10.81 33.50
CA SER A 897 -25.71 -11.80 33.25
C SER A 897 -24.41 -11.15 32.79
N GLU A 898 -24.46 -10.16 31.90
CA GLU A 898 -23.29 -9.39 31.46
C GLU A 898 -22.68 -8.51 32.57
N ASN A 899 -23.49 -8.05 33.54
CA ASN A 899 -23.04 -7.19 34.65
C ASN A 899 -22.65 -7.94 35.94
N GLY A 900 -22.86 -9.26 35.99
CA GLY A 900 -22.46 -10.11 37.13
C GLY A 900 -20.94 -10.25 37.30
N LEU A 901 -20.49 -10.87 38.41
CA LEU A 901 -19.06 -11.07 38.68
C LEU A 901 -18.37 -11.88 37.57
N VAL A 902 -19.05 -12.91 37.03
CA VAL A 902 -18.57 -13.72 35.88
C VAL A 902 -18.54 -12.91 34.58
N GLY A 903 -19.50 -12.00 34.38
CA GLY A 903 -19.53 -11.02 33.30
C GLY A 903 -18.27 -10.15 33.26
N ARG A 904 -17.96 -9.56 34.43
CA ARG A 904 -16.77 -8.72 34.62
C ARG A 904 -15.48 -9.52 34.51
N ALA A 905 -15.42 -10.74 35.07
CA ALA A 905 -14.23 -11.59 34.94
C ALA A 905 -13.85 -11.86 33.47
N ALA A 906 -14.85 -12.07 32.60
CA ALA A 906 -14.64 -12.19 31.16
C ALA A 906 -13.96 -10.95 30.56
N ALA A 907 -14.52 -9.76 30.84
CA ALA A 907 -14.01 -8.51 30.32
C ALA A 907 -12.57 -8.21 30.77
N GLU A 908 -12.22 -8.55 32.01
CA GLU A 908 -10.86 -8.39 32.52
C GLU A 908 -9.87 -9.34 31.81
N HIS A 909 -10.24 -10.61 31.60
CA HIS A 909 -9.39 -11.56 30.85
C HIS A 909 -9.28 -11.24 29.36
N GLU A 910 -10.34 -10.73 28.71
CA GLU A 910 -10.27 -10.24 27.33
C GLU A 910 -9.35 -9.01 27.22
N THR A 911 -9.43 -8.10 28.18
CA THR A 911 -8.53 -6.94 28.25
C THR A 911 -7.08 -7.40 28.43
N ALA A 912 -6.83 -8.36 29.32
CA ALA A 912 -5.52 -8.96 29.51
C ALA A 912 -5.00 -9.65 28.24
N LEU A 913 -5.86 -10.40 27.54
CA LEU A 913 -5.51 -11.08 26.30
C LEU A 913 -5.08 -10.09 25.22
N ASN A 914 -5.87 -9.03 25.01
CA ASN A 914 -5.55 -8.00 24.01
C ASN A 914 -4.24 -7.28 24.33
N LEU A 915 -4.03 -6.90 25.60
CA LEU A 915 -2.78 -6.29 26.05
C LEU A 915 -1.59 -7.22 25.85
N ALA A 916 -1.70 -8.49 26.27
CA ALA A 916 -0.63 -9.48 26.16
C ALA A 916 -0.25 -9.77 24.71
N VAL A 917 -1.23 -9.95 23.81
CA VAL A 917 -0.99 -10.15 22.37
C VAL A 917 -0.33 -8.92 21.76
N SER A 918 -0.83 -7.71 22.08
CA SER A 918 -0.25 -6.46 21.56
C SER A 918 1.18 -6.20 22.04
N ALA A 919 1.54 -6.73 23.22
CA ALA A 919 2.86 -6.59 23.82
C ALA A 919 3.78 -7.80 23.54
N GLY A 920 3.31 -8.83 22.84
CA GLY A 920 4.07 -10.07 22.62
C GLY A 920 4.36 -10.87 23.90
N ASN A 921 3.58 -10.68 24.97
CA ASN A 921 3.77 -11.36 26.25
C ASN A 921 3.05 -12.73 26.26
N ARG A 922 3.72 -13.75 25.70
CA ARG A 922 3.17 -15.12 25.56
C ARG A 922 2.75 -15.76 26.90
N PRO A 923 3.49 -15.61 28.01
CA PRO A 923 3.05 -16.13 29.31
C PRO A 923 1.70 -15.56 29.77
N GLU A 924 1.50 -14.23 29.67
CA GLU A 924 0.24 -13.61 30.09
C GLU A 924 -0.89 -13.85 29.08
N GLU A 925 -0.57 -14.07 27.80
CA GLU A 925 -1.54 -14.56 26.81
C GLU A 925 -2.09 -15.93 27.21
N ALA A 926 -1.20 -16.87 27.55
CA ALA A 926 -1.58 -18.21 27.98
C ALA A 926 -2.46 -18.18 29.24
N ARG A 927 -2.12 -17.33 30.22
CA ARG A 927 -2.91 -17.14 31.45
C ARG A 927 -4.29 -16.51 31.16
N ALA A 928 -4.37 -15.52 30.27
CA ALA A 928 -5.64 -14.91 29.89
C ALA A 928 -6.57 -15.93 29.24
N ARG A 929 -6.05 -16.77 28.32
CA ARG A 929 -6.81 -17.85 27.69
C ARG A 929 -7.26 -18.91 28.70
N HIS A 930 -6.40 -19.29 29.63
CA HIS A 930 -6.77 -20.20 30.72
C HIS A 930 -7.90 -19.60 31.58
N GLY A 931 -7.80 -18.31 31.93
CA GLY A 931 -8.85 -17.58 32.65
C GLY A 931 -10.19 -17.56 31.89
N LEU A 932 -10.16 -17.26 30.59
CA LEU A 932 -11.35 -17.29 29.73
C LEU A 932 -11.97 -18.69 29.64
N ALA A 933 -11.15 -19.74 29.59
CA ALA A 933 -11.66 -21.12 29.64
C ALA A 933 -12.47 -21.38 30.92
N GLY A 934 -11.97 -20.91 32.07
CA GLY A 934 -12.69 -20.97 33.35
C GLY A 934 -14.01 -20.19 33.34
N VAL A 935 -14.02 -18.99 32.74
CA VAL A 935 -15.23 -18.16 32.60
C VAL A 935 -16.28 -18.84 31.71
N HIS A 936 -15.90 -19.32 30.53
CA HIS A 936 -16.81 -20.00 29.61
C HIS A 936 -17.36 -21.29 30.24
N LEU A 937 -16.54 -22.01 31.00
CA LEU A 937 -17.01 -23.18 31.76
C LEU A 937 -18.07 -22.78 32.80
N HIS A 938 -17.87 -21.69 33.53
CA HIS A 938 -18.86 -21.16 34.48
C HIS A 938 -20.18 -20.75 33.81
N ARG A 939 -20.14 -20.32 32.53
CA ARG A 939 -21.32 -20.00 31.72
C ARG A 939 -21.93 -21.21 30.99
N ALA A 940 -21.36 -22.40 31.13
CA ALA A 940 -21.71 -23.59 30.37
C ALA A 940 -21.58 -23.42 28.83
N GLU A 941 -20.60 -22.61 28.40
CA GLU A 941 -20.21 -22.36 27.01
C GLU A 941 -19.07 -23.33 26.63
N TRP A 942 -19.40 -24.61 26.50
CA TRP A 942 -18.43 -25.71 26.47
C TRP A 942 -17.44 -25.66 25.28
N GLU A 943 -17.91 -25.31 24.08
CA GLU A 943 -17.06 -25.21 22.89
C GLU A 943 -16.03 -24.09 23.01
N GLN A 944 -16.46 -22.92 23.50
CA GLN A 944 -15.56 -21.80 23.77
C GLN A 944 -14.57 -22.13 24.89
N ALA A 945 -15.02 -22.83 25.94
CA ALA A 945 -14.17 -23.27 27.03
C ALA A 945 -13.07 -24.24 26.54
N ALA A 946 -13.42 -25.21 25.70
CA ALA A 946 -12.48 -26.16 25.10
C ALA A 946 -11.43 -25.44 24.24
N TRP A 947 -11.88 -24.53 23.37
CA TRP A 947 -10.98 -23.79 22.48
C TRP A 947 -9.98 -22.92 23.24
N GLN A 948 -10.44 -22.20 24.26
CA GLN A 948 -9.56 -21.37 25.09
C GLN A 948 -8.57 -22.21 25.90
N ALA A 949 -9.02 -23.33 26.48
CA ALA A 949 -8.17 -24.22 27.25
C ALA A 949 -7.08 -24.87 26.39
N GLU A 950 -7.42 -25.33 25.17
CA GLU A 950 -6.44 -25.93 24.26
C GLU A 950 -5.44 -24.88 23.74
N SER A 951 -5.92 -23.67 23.42
CA SER A 951 -5.04 -22.56 23.04
C SER A 951 -4.05 -22.21 24.14
N ALA A 952 -4.50 -22.18 25.41
CA ALA A 952 -3.63 -21.98 26.56
C ALA A 952 -2.61 -23.13 26.71
N ARG A 953 -3.05 -24.38 26.55
CA ARG A 953 -2.19 -25.58 26.64
C ARG A 953 -1.06 -25.56 25.59
N LEU A 954 -1.38 -25.19 24.35
CA LEU A 954 -0.40 -25.07 23.27
C LEU A 954 0.66 -23.99 23.58
N LEU A 955 0.23 -22.82 24.06
CA LEU A 955 1.15 -21.76 24.47
C LEU A 955 2.04 -22.20 25.65
N TYR A 956 1.48 -22.82 26.68
CA TYR A 956 2.27 -23.36 27.80
C TYR A 956 3.26 -24.44 27.34
N THR A 957 2.87 -25.28 26.36
CA THR A 957 3.74 -26.30 25.78
C THR A 957 4.91 -25.66 25.04
N ALA A 958 4.65 -24.64 24.22
CA ALA A 958 5.66 -23.89 23.49
C ALA A 958 6.63 -23.15 24.42
N LEU A 959 6.16 -22.70 25.59
CA LEU A 959 6.96 -22.08 26.64
C LEU A 959 7.76 -23.09 27.47
N GLY A 960 7.52 -24.40 27.30
CA GLY A 960 8.20 -25.44 28.08
C GLY A 960 7.84 -25.43 29.57
N VAL A 961 6.69 -24.87 29.95
CA VAL A 961 6.28 -24.73 31.35
C VAL A 961 5.33 -25.86 31.80
N PRO A 962 5.38 -26.27 33.07
CA PRO A 962 4.61 -27.40 33.59
C PRO A 962 3.09 -27.19 33.56
N GLU A 963 2.61 -25.94 33.41
CA GLU A 963 1.20 -25.59 33.25
C GLU A 963 0.55 -26.30 32.05
N ALA A 964 1.33 -26.69 31.04
CA ALA A 964 0.85 -27.49 29.91
C ALA A 964 0.28 -28.86 30.35
N ALA A 965 0.77 -29.39 31.47
CA ALA A 965 0.35 -30.65 32.07
C ALA A 965 -0.45 -30.43 33.36
N ASP A 966 -0.93 -29.20 33.62
CA ASP A 966 -1.66 -28.90 34.85
C ASP A 966 -2.97 -29.70 34.89
N ALA A 967 -3.17 -30.44 35.99
CA ALA A 967 -4.36 -31.24 36.19
C ALA A 967 -5.64 -30.39 36.13
N GLN A 968 -5.59 -29.13 36.55
CA GLN A 968 -6.74 -28.23 36.45
C GLN A 968 -7.06 -27.87 34.99
N LEU A 969 -6.05 -27.60 34.16
CA LEU A 969 -6.25 -27.29 32.74
C LEU A 969 -6.74 -28.52 31.95
N LEU A 970 -6.17 -29.69 32.25
CA LEU A 970 -6.63 -30.97 31.70
C LEU A 970 -8.05 -31.32 32.16
N GLU A 971 -8.42 -30.99 33.40
CA GLU A 971 -9.77 -31.15 33.90
C GLU A 971 -10.75 -30.17 33.24
N LEU A 972 -10.35 -28.92 33.00
CA LEU A 972 -11.14 -27.95 32.23
C LEU A 972 -11.43 -28.49 30.82
N LEU A 973 -10.42 -29.03 30.14
CA LEU A 973 -10.59 -29.69 28.82
C LEU A 973 -11.56 -30.88 28.91
N ALA A 974 -11.35 -31.78 29.87
CA ALA A 974 -12.21 -32.96 30.05
C ALA A 974 -13.66 -32.61 30.43
N ARG A 975 -13.89 -31.49 31.12
CA ARG A 975 -15.22 -30.96 31.44
C ARG A 975 -15.83 -30.26 30.24
N ALA A 976 -15.04 -29.47 29.49
CA ALA A 976 -15.45 -28.85 28.24
C ALA A 976 -15.96 -29.87 27.20
N GLU A 977 -15.41 -31.09 27.21
CA GLU A 977 -15.85 -32.19 26.33
C GLU A 977 -17.16 -32.90 26.77
N ARG A 978 -17.71 -32.61 27.95
CA ARG A 978 -18.89 -33.31 28.49
C ARG A 978 -20.12 -32.40 28.64
N PRO A 979 -21.15 -32.51 27.77
CA PRO A 979 -22.44 -31.90 28.06
C PRO A 979 -23.14 -32.67 29.20
N PRO A 980 -23.85 -32.00 30.13
CA PRO A 980 -24.59 -32.68 31.19
C PRO A 980 -25.87 -33.31 30.63
N GLY A 981 -25.83 -34.59 30.25
CA GLY A 981 -27.05 -35.36 30.01
C GLY A 981 -27.00 -36.61 29.13
N ASP A 982 -26.02 -36.77 28.23
CA ASP A 982 -26.06 -37.86 27.23
C ASP A 982 -25.04 -38.99 27.47
N PRO A 983 -25.41 -40.27 27.18
CA PRO A 983 -24.46 -41.38 27.18
C PRO A 983 -23.47 -41.24 25.99
N PRO A 984 -22.30 -41.90 26.03
CA PRO A 984 -21.21 -41.62 25.11
C PRO A 984 -21.63 -41.77 23.65
N LEU A 985 -21.37 -40.73 22.84
CA LEU A 985 -21.51 -40.72 21.38
C LEU A 985 -20.70 -41.87 20.78
N ARG A 986 -21.36 -43.03 20.58
CA ARG A 986 -20.89 -44.10 19.70
C ARG A 986 -21.70 -44.07 18.43
N GLY A 987 -21.02 -43.89 17.30
CA GLY A 987 -21.56 -44.29 16.00
C GLY A 987 -21.34 -43.27 14.89
N ALA A 988 -20.14 -43.26 14.31
CA ALA A 988 -19.86 -43.02 12.88
C ALA A 988 -18.35 -42.75 12.70
N GLY A 989 -17.79 -41.79 13.47
CA GLY A 989 -16.40 -41.37 13.31
C GLY A 989 -15.32 -42.34 13.83
N GLU A 990 -15.64 -43.20 14.81
CA GLU A 990 -14.64 -44.12 15.39
C GLU A 990 -14.16 -45.22 14.41
N ALA A 991 -14.97 -45.60 13.42
CA ALA A 991 -14.61 -46.65 12.45
C ALA A 991 -13.61 -46.15 11.38
N GLU A 992 -13.77 -44.91 10.92
CA GLU A 992 -12.82 -44.27 9.98
C GLU A 992 -11.51 -43.88 10.69
N ILE A 993 -11.60 -43.35 11.93
CA ILE A 993 -10.41 -43.04 12.74
C ILE A 993 -9.63 -44.32 13.07
N ALA A 994 -10.30 -45.44 13.34
CA ALA A 994 -9.66 -46.74 13.53
C ALA A 994 -9.00 -47.26 12.24
N THR A 995 -9.56 -46.95 11.07
CA THR A 995 -8.99 -47.32 9.76
C THR A 995 -7.74 -46.47 9.45
N ILE A 996 -7.78 -45.16 9.71
CA ILE A 996 -6.62 -44.27 9.57
C ILE A 996 -5.51 -44.65 10.56
N ALA A 997 -5.86 -44.97 11.82
CA ALA A 997 -4.92 -45.43 12.83
C ALA A 997 -4.33 -46.82 12.54
N ALA A 998 -5.03 -47.67 11.78
CA ALA A 998 -4.53 -48.98 11.35
C ALA A 998 -3.60 -48.89 10.12
N CYS A 999 -3.72 -47.83 9.32
CA CYS A 999 -2.94 -47.63 8.09
C CYS A 999 -1.75 -46.68 8.24
N CYS A 1000 -1.66 -45.90 9.33
CA CYS A 1000 -0.61 -44.90 9.54
C CYS A 1000 0.34 -45.31 10.69
N PRO A 1001 1.66 -45.45 10.47
CA PRO A 1001 2.62 -45.82 11.52
C PRO A 1001 2.92 -44.68 12.52
N VAL A 1002 2.50 -43.44 12.21
CA VAL A 1002 2.65 -42.26 13.07
C VAL A 1002 1.38 -42.00 13.87
N ARG A 1003 1.49 -41.88 15.19
CA ARG A 1003 0.38 -41.57 16.10
C ARG A 1003 -0.03 -40.10 15.89
N LEU A 1004 -1.22 -39.87 15.34
CA LEU A 1004 -1.78 -38.53 15.16
C LEU A 1004 -1.88 -37.80 16.52
N PRO A 1005 -1.47 -36.51 16.62
CA PRO A 1005 -1.68 -35.72 17.83
C PRO A 1005 -3.19 -35.50 18.09
N ASP A 1006 -3.62 -35.52 19.35
CA ASP A 1006 -5.03 -35.42 19.76
C ASP A 1006 -5.85 -34.24 19.17
N PRO A 1007 -5.27 -33.05 18.90
CA PRO A 1007 -5.98 -31.95 18.24
C PRO A 1007 -6.48 -32.31 16.82
N TYR A 1008 -5.74 -33.16 16.11
CA TYR A 1008 -6.12 -33.62 14.76
C TYR A 1008 -7.23 -34.66 14.81
N VAL A 1009 -7.25 -35.51 15.85
CA VAL A 1009 -8.33 -36.46 16.09
C VAL A 1009 -9.63 -35.73 16.48
N ALA A 1010 -9.53 -34.67 17.28
CA ALA A 1010 -10.65 -33.79 17.62
C ALA A 1010 -11.21 -33.05 16.39
N TRP A 1011 -10.35 -32.55 15.50
CA TRP A 1011 -10.77 -31.89 14.26
C TRP A 1011 -11.45 -32.86 13.26
N LEU A 1012 -10.90 -34.06 13.07
CA LEU A 1012 -11.55 -35.09 12.24
C LEU A 1012 -12.93 -35.50 12.79
N ARG A 1013 -13.11 -35.51 14.12
CA ARG A 1013 -14.43 -35.71 14.75
C ARG A 1013 -15.39 -34.55 14.47
N PHE A 1014 -14.91 -33.31 14.45
CA PHE A 1014 -15.71 -32.11 14.14
C PHE A 1014 -16.19 -32.08 12.68
N CYS A 1015 -15.31 -32.38 11.72
CA CYS A 1015 -15.66 -32.42 10.30
C CYS A 1015 -16.67 -33.53 9.97
N ASN A 1016 -16.53 -34.71 10.58
CA ASN A 1016 -17.49 -35.81 10.41
C ASN A 1016 -18.83 -35.58 11.16
N GLY A 1017 -18.85 -34.74 12.20
CA GLY A 1017 -20.08 -34.36 12.91
C GLY A 1017 -20.95 -33.33 12.18
N SER A 1018 -20.37 -32.58 11.24
CA SER A 1018 -21.02 -31.44 10.57
C SER A 1018 -21.75 -31.80 9.26
N ALA A 1019 -21.77 -33.08 8.87
CA ALA A 1019 -22.32 -33.57 7.60
C ALA A 1019 -23.87 -33.65 7.53
N ALA A 1020 -24.58 -32.71 8.15
CA ALA A 1020 -26.05 -32.63 8.12
C ALA A 1020 -26.54 -31.30 7.54
N GLY A 1021 -26.14 -30.98 6.31
CA GLY A 1021 -26.67 -29.83 5.56
C GLY A 1021 -26.60 -30.07 4.04
N PRO A 1022 -27.71 -29.90 3.29
CA PRO A 1022 -27.69 -30.06 1.84
C PRO A 1022 -27.03 -28.82 1.21
N GLY A 1023 -25.71 -28.89 0.98
CA GLY A 1023 -24.94 -27.83 0.33
C GLY A 1023 -23.42 -27.85 0.51
N GLY A 1024 -22.85 -28.83 1.23
CA GLY A 1024 -21.40 -28.92 1.46
C GLY A 1024 -20.61 -29.20 0.18
N VAL A 1025 -19.57 -28.38 -0.07
CA VAL A 1025 -18.67 -28.41 -1.24
C VAL A 1025 -17.63 -29.55 -1.18
N PHE A 1026 -17.75 -30.47 -0.23
CA PHE A 1026 -16.85 -31.63 -0.14
C PHE A 1026 -17.57 -32.88 -0.62
N GLY A 1027 -17.24 -33.29 -1.85
CA GLY A 1027 -17.69 -34.55 -2.44
C GLY A 1027 -17.11 -35.75 -1.70
N THR A 1028 -17.85 -36.85 -1.77
CA THR A 1028 -17.65 -38.12 -1.04
C THR A 1028 -16.50 -38.96 -1.59
N ASP A 1029 -15.26 -38.48 -1.51
CA ASP A 1029 -14.10 -39.36 -1.57
C ASP A 1029 -13.56 -39.50 -0.13
N THR A 1030 -13.76 -40.68 0.44
CA THR A 1030 -13.26 -40.98 1.79
C THR A 1030 -11.74 -40.93 1.80
N VAL A 1031 -11.11 -40.49 2.90
CA VAL A 1031 -9.64 -40.51 3.10
C VAL A 1031 -9.03 -41.87 2.72
N ALA A 1032 -9.79 -42.96 2.89
CA ALA A 1032 -9.44 -44.31 2.49
C ALA A 1032 -9.33 -44.51 0.96
N GLU A 1033 -10.19 -43.89 0.15
CA GLU A 1033 -10.15 -43.96 -1.32
C GLU A 1033 -8.95 -43.19 -1.89
N THR A 1034 -8.62 -42.04 -1.30
CA THR A 1034 -7.43 -41.25 -1.69
C THR A 1034 -6.13 -41.98 -1.32
N LEU A 1035 -6.05 -42.58 -0.13
CA LEU A 1035 -4.89 -43.39 0.28
C LEU A 1035 -4.74 -44.67 -0.55
N ALA A 1036 -5.83 -45.23 -1.07
CA ALA A 1036 -5.79 -46.37 -2.00
C ALA A 1036 -5.20 -46.00 -3.37
N PHE A 1037 -5.33 -44.74 -3.80
CA PHE A 1037 -4.74 -44.21 -5.03
C PHE A 1037 -3.23 -43.91 -4.88
N PHE A 1038 -2.76 -43.56 -3.68
CA PHE A 1038 -1.37 -43.19 -3.38
C PHE A 1038 -0.77 -44.06 -2.25
N PRO A 1039 -0.45 -45.34 -2.51
CA PRO A 1039 -0.07 -46.30 -1.48
C PRO A 1039 1.24 -45.99 -0.72
N GLY A 1040 2.04 -45.01 -1.17
CA GLY A 1040 3.27 -44.57 -0.48
C GLY A 1040 3.10 -43.39 0.49
N TRP A 1041 1.95 -42.70 0.48
CA TRP A 1041 1.77 -41.49 1.31
C TRP A 1041 1.62 -41.82 2.80
N ALA A 1042 0.94 -42.92 3.12
CA ALA A 1042 0.81 -43.39 4.49
C ALA A 1042 2.18 -43.73 5.12
N GLU A 1043 3.12 -44.28 4.34
CA GLU A 1043 4.47 -44.60 4.79
C GLU A 1043 5.33 -43.34 5.01
N GLN A 1044 5.03 -42.25 4.29
CA GLN A 1044 5.71 -40.96 4.41
C GLN A 1044 5.06 -40.03 5.45
N GLY A 1045 4.03 -40.49 6.17
CA GLY A 1045 3.29 -39.66 7.13
C GLY A 1045 2.46 -38.55 6.50
N ARG A 1046 2.08 -38.68 5.22
CA ARG A 1046 1.30 -37.70 4.47
C ARG A 1046 -0.19 -38.07 4.47
N ILE A 1047 -1.03 -37.16 4.96
CA ILE A 1047 -2.45 -37.41 5.22
C ILE A 1047 -3.29 -36.42 4.42
N PRO A 1048 -4.13 -36.88 3.48
CA PRO A 1048 -5.06 -35.99 2.78
C PRO A 1048 -6.12 -35.46 3.75
N VAL A 1049 -6.26 -34.13 3.78
CA VAL A 1049 -7.08 -33.38 4.76
C VAL A 1049 -8.34 -32.81 4.11
N ALA A 1050 -8.28 -32.51 2.80
CA ALA A 1050 -9.42 -32.04 2.00
C ALA A 1050 -9.15 -32.29 0.51
N GLY A 1051 -10.21 -32.58 -0.25
CA GLY A 1051 -10.16 -32.67 -1.71
C GLY A 1051 -11.40 -32.04 -2.35
N ASP A 1052 -11.26 -31.51 -3.56
CA ASP A 1052 -12.36 -30.87 -4.29
C ASP A 1052 -13.09 -31.80 -5.26
N GLY A 1053 -12.77 -33.09 -5.25
CA GLY A 1053 -13.32 -34.11 -6.15
C GLY A 1053 -12.87 -33.97 -7.62
N CYS A 1054 -11.97 -33.03 -7.92
CA CYS A 1054 -11.45 -32.76 -9.27
C CYS A 1054 -9.95 -33.07 -9.41
N GLY A 1055 -9.34 -33.75 -8.43
CA GLY A 1055 -7.93 -34.09 -8.43
C GLY A 1055 -7.03 -33.12 -7.64
N ASN A 1056 -7.59 -32.15 -6.90
CA ASN A 1056 -6.80 -31.32 -5.99
C ASN A 1056 -6.92 -31.83 -4.56
N TYR A 1057 -5.77 -31.98 -3.88
CA TYR A 1057 -5.67 -32.48 -2.51
C TYR A 1057 -4.85 -31.55 -1.64
N TYR A 1058 -5.38 -31.23 -0.45
CA TYR A 1058 -4.59 -30.68 0.64
C TYR A 1058 -4.04 -31.83 1.47
N VAL A 1059 -2.73 -31.88 1.70
CA VAL A 1059 -2.05 -33.00 2.35
C VAL A 1059 -1.22 -32.50 3.51
N LEU A 1060 -1.52 -32.98 4.72
CA LEU A 1060 -0.75 -32.70 5.93
C LEU A 1060 0.43 -33.67 6.02
N ASP A 1061 1.61 -33.16 6.30
CA ASP A 1061 2.77 -33.94 6.68
C ASP A 1061 2.84 -34.09 8.21
N ALA A 1062 2.69 -35.30 8.71
CA ALA A 1062 2.66 -35.59 10.14
C ALA A 1062 4.02 -35.39 10.83
N GLY A 1063 5.14 -35.37 10.07
CA GLY A 1063 6.48 -35.16 10.62
C GLY A 1063 6.83 -33.67 10.79
N SER A 1064 6.36 -32.82 9.87
CA SER A 1064 6.66 -31.37 9.87
C SER A 1064 5.50 -30.47 10.30
N GLY A 1065 4.26 -30.99 10.33
CA GLY A 1065 3.05 -30.21 10.58
C GLY A 1065 2.66 -29.28 9.41
N ALA A 1066 3.36 -29.36 8.27
CA ALA A 1066 3.09 -28.56 7.08
C ALA A 1066 1.89 -29.11 6.30
N VAL A 1067 1.12 -28.21 5.68
CA VAL A 1067 0.03 -28.57 4.76
C VAL A 1067 0.46 -28.23 3.33
N TYR A 1068 0.48 -29.23 2.47
CA TYR A 1068 0.76 -29.13 1.04
C TYR A 1068 -0.54 -29.00 0.25
N PHE A 1069 -0.47 -28.35 -0.90
CA PHE A 1069 -1.50 -28.41 -1.93
C PHE A 1069 -0.93 -29.18 -3.12
N ILE A 1070 -1.68 -30.18 -3.60
CA ILE A 1070 -1.30 -31.07 -4.69
C ILE A 1070 -2.40 -31.01 -5.74
N ASP A 1071 -2.08 -30.53 -6.93
CA ASP A 1071 -2.92 -30.64 -8.12
C ASP A 1071 -2.47 -31.86 -8.92
N THR A 1072 -3.39 -32.82 -9.14
CA THR A 1072 -3.07 -34.06 -9.87
C THR A 1072 -3.46 -34.00 -11.36
N THR A 1073 -3.95 -32.85 -11.85
CA THR A 1073 -4.35 -32.68 -13.25
C THR A 1073 -3.22 -32.23 -14.18
N GLU A 1074 -2.13 -31.68 -13.63
CA GLU A 1074 -0.86 -31.41 -14.33
C GLU A 1074 0.26 -32.09 -13.52
N GLY A 1075 1.08 -32.93 -14.16
CA GLY A 1075 1.98 -33.87 -13.45
C GLY A 1075 2.90 -33.22 -12.40
N ASP A 1076 2.93 -33.82 -11.20
CA ASP A 1076 3.92 -33.70 -10.12
C ASP A 1076 4.46 -32.30 -9.76
N ASP A 1077 3.64 -31.24 -9.83
CA ASP A 1077 4.01 -29.92 -9.28
C ASP A 1077 3.56 -29.76 -7.81
N TYR A 1078 4.52 -29.87 -6.88
CA TYR A 1078 4.32 -29.59 -5.46
C TYR A 1078 4.43 -28.08 -5.19
N SER A 1079 3.31 -27.42 -4.87
CA SER A 1079 3.33 -26.02 -4.41
C SER A 1079 3.56 -25.95 -2.90
N TYR A 1080 4.71 -25.44 -2.47
CA TYR A 1080 5.05 -25.25 -1.05
C TYR A 1080 4.28 -24.06 -0.44
N LEU A 1081 3.46 -24.31 0.57
CA LEU A 1081 2.92 -23.28 1.47
C LEU A 1081 3.89 -23.12 2.64
N ALA A 1082 4.70 -22.08 2.61
CA ALA A 1082 5.61 -21.77 3.71
C ALA A 1082 4.83 -21.34 4.97
N GLY A 1083 4.94 -22.12 6.03
CA GLY A 1083 4.80 -21.66 7.41
C GLY A 1083 3.45 -21.11 7.86
N SER A 1084 2.32 -21.52 7.28
CA SER A 1084 1.03 -21.20 7.90
C SER A 1084 0.80 -22.12 9.09
N ASP A 1085 0.91 -21.57 10.30
CA ASP A 1085 0.43 -22.19 11.53
C ASP A 1085 -1.03 -22.65 11.33
N LEU A 1086 -1.37 -23.87 11.73
CA LEU A 1086 -2.70 -24.49 11.57
C LEU A 1086 -3.88 -23.55 11.93
N PRO A 1087 -3.78 -22.65 12.94
CA PRO A 1087 -4.82 -21.66 13.24
C PRO A 1087 -5.12 -20.65 12.11
N HIS A 1088 -4.13 -20.29 11.29
CA HIS A 1088 -4.32 -19.38 10.14
C HIS A 1088 -5.04 -20.07 8.99
N PHE A 1089 -4.69 -21.33 8.70
CA PHE A 1089 -5.39 -22.14 7.70
C PHE A 1089 -6.84 -22.45 8.12
N LEU A 1090 -7.09 -22.70 9.41
CA LEU A 1090 -8.43 -22.88 9.97
C LEU A 1090 -9.26 -21.58 9.91
N ARG A 1091 -8.66 -20.41 10.18
CA ARG A 1091 -9.33 -19.10 9.97
C ARG A 1091 -9.68 -18.86 8.50
N PHE A 1092 -8.81 -19.24 7.57
CA PHE A 1092 -9.08 -19.13 6.13
C PHE A 1092 -10.29 -19.95 5.69
N LEU A 1093 -10.39 -21.21 6.13
CA LEU A 1093 -11.52 -22.09 5.79
C LEU A 1093 -12.85 -21.60 6.41
N LEU A 1094 -12.83 -21.17 7.67
CA LEU A 1094 -14.03 -20.63 8.36
C LEU A 1094 -14.51 -19.29 7.76
N SER A 1095 -13.61 -18.47 7.21
CA SER A 1095 -13.98 -17.21 6.54
C SER A 1095 -14.78 -17.44 5.24
N ARG A 1096 -14.63 -18.62 4.62
CA ARG A 1096 -15.32 -19.01 3.38
C ARG A 1096 -16.75 -19.50 3.63
N GLU A 1097 -17.00 -20.18 4.76
CA GLU A 1097 -18.36 -20.54 5.20
C GLU A 1097 -19.20 -19.31 5.60
N ALA A 1098 -18.55 -18.24 6.08
CA ALA A 1098 -19.22 -17.00 6.50
C ALA A 1098 -19.60 -16.05 5.34
N GLY A 1099 -19.36 -16.42 4.07
CA GLY A 1099 -19.81 -15.64 2.91
C GLY A 1099 -19.10 -14.29 2.68
N VAL A 1100 -17.90 -14.09 3.25
CA VAL A 1100 -17.11 -12.87 3.01
C VAL A 1100 -16.40 -12.99 1.64
N ARG A 1101 -16.89 -12.28 0.63
CA ARG A 1101 -16.17 -12.07 -0.63
C ARG A 1101 -15.14 -10.95 -0.45
N GLY A 1102 -13.85 -11.31 -0.53
CA GLY A 1102 -12.79 -10.39 -0.90
C GLY A 1102 -11.71 -10.18 0.16
N TRP A 1103 -10.72 -11.07 0.20
CA TRP A 1103 -9.38 -10.81 0.75
C TRP A 1103 -8.34 -11.31 -0.28
N PRO A 1104 -7.51 -10.44 -0.89
CA PRO A 1104 -6.35 -10.85 -1.66
C PRO A 1104 -5.16 -11.08 -0.71
N PHE A 1105 -4.52 -12.25 -0.76
CA PHE A 1105 -3.29 -12.50 0.00
C PHE A 1105 -2.06 -12.08 -0.83
N ASP A 1106 -1.32 -11.11 -0.30
CA ASP A 1106 0.05 -10.75 -0.67
C ASP A 1106 1.05 -11.83 -0.24
N ARG A 1107 2.05 -12.08 -1.08
CA ARG A 1107 3.07 -13.14 -0.96
C ARG A 1107 4.29 -12.73 -0.11
N ALA A 1108 4.10 -11.99 0.98
CA ALA A 1108 5.20 -11.44 1.78
C ALA A 1108 5.20 -11.99 3.22
N PHE A 1109 5.72 -13.20 3.44
CA PHE A 1109 6.10 -13.69 4.78
C PHE A 1109 7.08 -14.87 4.69
N VAL A 1110 8.31 -14.67 4.20
CA VAL A 1110 9.42 -15.62 4.38
C VAL A 1110 10.75 -14.88 4.46
N THR A 1111 11.23 -14.60 5.67
CA THR A 1111 12.67 -14.44 5.97
C THR A 1111 12.90 -14.83 7.43
N GLY A 1112 13.56 -15.97 7.68
CA GLY A 1112 13.94 -16.35 9.05
C GLY A 1112 14.20 -17.84 9.33
N ALA A 1113 14.51 -18.67 8.33
CA ALA A 1113 14.93 -20.06 8.58
C ALA A 1113 16.46 -20.19 8.51
N ASP A 1114 17.02 -20.86 9.51
CA ASP A 1114 18.44 -21.17 9.66
C ASP A 1114 18.94 -22.06 8.50
N PRO A 1115 20.00 -21.66 7.76
CA PRO A 1115 20.60 -22.47 6.70
C PRO A 1115 21.04 -23.87 7.15
N ALA A 1116 21.31 -24.07 8.45
CA ALA A 1116 21.70 -25.37 9.00
C ALA A 1116 20.59 -26.43 8.96
N ILE A 1117 19.31 -26.01 8.89
CA ILE A 1117 18.17 -26.93 8.81
C ILE A 1117 17.96 -27.43 7.36
N LEU A 1118 18.38 -26.65 6.36
CA LEU A 1118 18.32 -27.04 4.95
C LEU A 1118 19.42 -28.04 4.56
N GLU A 1119 20.61 -27.98 5.18
CA GLU A 1119 21.69 -28.93 4.88
C GLU A 1119 21.49 -30.32 5.50
N ALA A 1120 20.73 -30.44 6.61
CA ALA A 1120 20.45 -31.74 7.23
C ALA A 1120 19.38 -32.56 6.46
N GLY A 1121 18.47 -31.90 5.74
CA GLY A 1121 17.41 -32.58 4.95
C GLY A 1121 17.83 -32.96 3.52
N ALA A 1122 18.92 -32.40 3.01
CA ALA A 1122 19.37 -32.63 1.63
C ALA A 1122 20.16 -33.95 1.44
N ALA A 1123 20.45 -34.69 2.50
CA ALA A 1123 21.29 -35.90 2.43
C ALA A 1123 20.52 -37.21 2.14
N GLU A 1124 19.19 -37.24 2.21
CA GLU A 1124 18.40 -38.47 2.03
C GLU A 1124 17.51 -38.53 0.77
N LEU A 1125 17.55 -37.53 -0.11
CA LEU A 1125 16.68 -37.49 -1.30
C LEU A 1125 17.45 -37.33 -2.62
N LEU A 1126 18.20 -38.37 -3.00
CA LEU A 1126 18.51 -38.77 -4.39
C LEU A 1126 18.78 -40.29 -4.35
N PRO A 1127 18.13 -41.15 -5.18
CA PRO A 1127 18.12 -40.98 -6.64
C PRO A 1127 16.87 -41.53 -7.36
N TRP A 1128 16.02 -40.68 -7.95
CA TRP A 1128 15.18 -41.10 -9.09
C TRP A 1128 15.14 -39.98 -10.12
N ASN A 1129 16.11 -40.05 -11.04
CA ASN A 1129 16.19 -39.28 -12.29
C ASN A 1129 15.59 -40.15 -13.41
N ALA A 1130 14.53 -39.68 -14.07
CA ALA A 1130 14.21 -39.92 -15.48
C ALA A 1130 13.09 -38.98 -15.91
#